data_AF-A0A317KHR0-F1
#
_entry.id   AF-A0A317KHR0-F1
#
_cell.length_a   1.000
_cell.length_b   1.000
_cell.length_c   1.000
_cell.angle_alpha   90.00
_cell.angle_beta   90.00
_cell.angle_gamma   90.00
#
_symmetry.space_group_name_H-M   'P 1'
#
loop_
_entity.id
_entity.type
_entity.pdbx_description
1 polymer ?
#
loop_
_entity_poly.entity_id
_entity_poly.type
_entity_poly.pdbx_seq_one_letter_code
_entity_poly.pdbx_strand_id
1 'polypeptide(L)'
;PDAGEGRRGRRGEAASAPDGGGRQGRGVGADLPEEIDTPKVHQSLLPGLLSHIGLKDAQKHEYLGARGAKFALFPGSALFKKPPRWVMAAELVETSRLWGRVNGRVEPEWVEPLAQHLVKRSYSEPHWEKKQAAVMAYEKVTLYGIPLVTSRKVNFGRIDPALSRELFIRHALVEGDWQTHHQFWADNRRLLAEIEELESRARRRDILVDDETIFHFYDERIPADVVSGRHFDAWWKKTRRERPDLLTFTRELLINAGRGGVDEADYPDEWQADGVTLPLTYTFEPGTPTDGVTVDIPLPLLNQVPAESFDWQVPGLREELVIALIRSLPKALRRNFVPVPDYARAALAQLPAGEEPLLDALTRQLRRMTGVTVPRDAWDLEKLPPHLRVTFRVLGEDDKPVAEGKDLPALQRELRQEVRQVVAAAAPEVARTGLKEWSIGTLPRTIEQVRAGYAVTAYPALVDEGTTVGVKVFDTEAEQAAAHWAGTRRLLRLTVPSPAKFLQGRLSNEAKLALSRNPHGSVQELIEDAAGAAIDKLIGDAGGPAWDADGFAALRDKVRADLVDTVVDVMERVRRVLAAAYAAEQRLGATRNLAVVAALADIRNQLSGLVHKGFITETGYARLPDLLRYLTAIERRLDRLPGNPQRDKQQQDRVTVVQKEYQDMVAALPPARRQSAAVRQIRWMIEELRVNVFAQALGTPYPVSEQRIYRAMDDAEGR
;
A
#
# COMPACT_ATOMS: atom_id res chain seq x y z
N PRO A 1 -6.12 54.76 35.62
CA PRO A 1 -7.12 53.69 35.62
C PRO A 1 -6.57 52.51 36.43
N ASP A 2 -6.69 52.61 37.75
CA ASP A 2 -7.79 51.98 38.53
C ASP A 2 -7.67 50.46 38.52
N ALA A 3 -7.77 49.74 39.63
CA ALA A 3 -7.92 49.99 41.05
C ALA A 3 -7.65 48.61 41.70
N GLY A 4 -7.04 48.50 42.88
CA GLY A 4 -7.81 48.36 44.13
C GLY A 4 -8.22 46.88 44.35
N GLU A 5 -8.24 46.26 45.52
CA GLU A 5 -8.02 46.54 46.94
C GLU A 5 -7.79 45.11 47.53
N GLY A 6 -7.03 44.83 48.57
CA GLY A 6 -7.03 45.46 49.88
C GLY A 6 -7.90 44.68 50.87
N ARG A 7 -7.32 44.42 52.07
CA ARG A 7 -7.97 44.16 53.38
C ARG A 7 -8.42 42.71 53.66
N ARG A 8 -8.38 42.15 54.88
CA ARG A 8 -8.12 42.54 56.30
C ARG A 8 -8.00 41.17 57.03
N GLY A 9 -7.25 40.90 58.10
CA GLY A 9 -6.87 41.70 59.25
C GLY A 9 -7.87 41.52 60.41
N ARG A 10 -7.41 40.91 61.53
CA ARG A 10 -7.83 41.08 62.97
C ARG A 10 -8.09 39.74 63.68
N ARG A 11 -7.32 39.37 64.73
CA ARG A 11 -7.12 39.91 66.11
C ARG A 11 -7.96 39.11 67.09
N GLY A 12 -7.34 38.71 68.20
CA GLY A 12 -8.04 38.31 69.41
C GLY A 12 -7.13 37.69 70.46
N GLU A 13 -6.18 38.47 71.00
CA GLU A 13 -5.44 38.11 72.21
C GLU A 13 -5.64 39.21 73.26
N ALA A 14 -6.12 38.79 74.43
CA ALA A 14 -6.06 39.40 75.75
C ALA A 14 -6.52 38.27 76.70
N ALA A 15 -6.09 38.09 77.95
CA ALA A 15 -5.04 38.62 78.81
C ALA A 15 -5.34 37.95 80.18
N SER A 16 -4.36 37.43 80.91
CA SER A 16 -4.34 37.42 82.40
C SER A 16 -3.13 36.65 82.96
N ALA A 17 -2.36 37.35 83.79
CA ALA A 17 -1.34 36.85 84.72
C ALA A 17 -1.98 36.73 86.14
N PRO A 18 -1.23 36.50 87.24
CA PRO A 18 -0.06 35.66 87.52
C PRO A 18 -0.29 34.77 88.78
N ASP A 19 0.78 34.12 89.27
CA ASP A 19 1.17 34.02 90.70
C ASP A 19 1.29 32.61 91.31
N GLY A 20 2.27 32.47 92.22
CA GLY A 20 2.38 31.35 93.17
C GLY A 20 3.70 30.59 93.17
N GLY A 21 4.67 31.06 93.97
CA GLY A 21 6.02 30.48 94.10
C GLY A 21 6.13 29.13 94.84
N GLY A 22 7.36 28.58 94.83
CA GLY A 22 7.69 27.34 95.55
C GLY A 22 9.17 26.94 95.45
N ARG A 23 9.98 27.52 96.32
CA ARG A 23 11.33 27.17 96.82
C ARG A 23 12.15 26.01 96.19
N GLN A 24 13.40 26.39 95.92
CA GLN A 24 14.64 25.64 95.68
C GLN A 24 14.87 24.38 96.54
N GLY A 25 15.43 23.36 95.88
CA GLY A 25 16.40 22.41 96.45
C GLY A 25 17.61 22.30 95.51
N ARG A 26 18.76 22.84 95.92
CA ARG A 26 20.04 22.74 95.19
C ARG A 26 20.67 21.36 95.45
N GLY A 27 21.10 20.68 94.38
CA GLY A 27 21.99 19.51 94.42
C GLY A 27 22.89 19.49 93.18
N VAL A 28 24.13 19.97 93.37
CA VAL A 28 25.39 19.75 92.61
C VAL A 28 25.25 19.35 91.12
N GLY A 29 25.31 20.35 90.24
CA GLY A 29 25.42 20.16 88.79
C GLY A 29 26.89 20.08 88.34
N ALA A 30 27.21 19.07 87.53
CA ALA A 30 28.26 19.22 86.53
C ALA A 30 27.69 20.14 85.43
N ASP A 31 28.45 21.16 85.01
CA ASP A 31 28.04 22.11 83.97
C ASP A 31 27.84 21.37 82.64
N LEU A 32 26.60 20.96 82.38
CA LEU A 32 26.16 20.49 81.08
C LEU A 32 26.05 21.70 80.15
N PRO A 33 26.51 21.62 78.89
CA PRO A 33 26.37 22.72 77.94
C PRO A 33 24.90 23.15 77.78
N GLU A 34 24.66 24.45 77.56
CA GLU A 34 23.30 25.03 77.41
C GLU A 34 22.49 24.36 76.28
N GLU A 35 23.15 23.74 75.30
CA GLU A 35 22.55 22.90 74.27
C GLU A 35 23.25 21.53 74.19
N ILE A 36 22.51 20.46 74.44
CA ILE A 36 22.99 19.08 74.28
C ILE A 36 22.65 18.60 72.86
N ASP A 37 23.69 18.34 72.05
CA ASP A 37 23.58 17.70 70.74
C ASP A 37 23.19 16.23 70.90
N THR A 38 21.87 16.02 71.05
CA THR A 38 21.27 14.73 71.35
C THR A 38 21.61 13.65 70.32
N PRO A 39 21.60 13.90 68.99
CA PRO A 39 22.09 12.95 67.98
C PRO A 39 23.53 12.46 68.22
N LYS A 40 24.48 13.35 68.52
CA LYS A 40 25.87 12.95 68.77
C LYS A 40 26.01 12.10 70.03
N VAL A 41 25.29 12.45 71.10
CA VAL A 41 25.25 11.63 72.32
C VAL A 41 24.71 10.24 72.00
N HIS A 42 23.61 10.14 71.26
CA HIS A 42 23.04 8.84 70.87
C HIS A 42 24.00 8.02 69.99
N GLN A 43 24.65 8.64 69.01
CA GLN A 43 25.65 7.99 68.16
C GLN A 43 26.86 7.46 68.96
N SER A 44 27.28 8.17 70.02
CA SER A 44 28.40 7.72 70.87
C SER A 44 28.08 6.48 71.72
N LEU A 45 26.80 6.31 72.09
CA LEU A 45 26.33 5.16 72.88
C LEU A 45 25.98 3.94 72.02
N LEU A 46 25.59 4.18 70.77
CA LEU A 46 25.10 3.18 69.83
C LEU A 46 26.01 1.95 69.62
N PRO A 47 27.36 2.07 69.53
CA PRO A 47 28.25 0.91 69.38
C PRO A 47 28.12 -0.13 70.50
N GLY A 48 27.85 0.32 71.73
CA GLY A 48 27.65 -0.55 72.90
C GLY A 48 26.25 -1.15 73.00
N LEU A 49 25.30 -0.65 72.20
CA LEU A 49 23.87 -0.96 72.31
C LEU A 49 23.28 -1.49 70.98
N LEU A 50 24.11 -1.99 70.07
CA LEU A 50 23.68 -2.50 68.76
C LEU A 50 22.66 -3.66 68.86
N SER A 51 22.67 -4.44 69.95
CA SER A 51 21.68 -5.49 70.24
C SER A 51 20.37 -4.97 70.85
N HIS A 52 20.33 -3.72 71.31
CA HIS A 52 19.18 -3.10 71.96
C HIS A 52 18.49 -2.05 71.08
N ILE A 53 18.73 -2.09 69.77
CA ILE A 53 17.98 -1.29 68.81
C ILE A 53 16.61 -1.93 68.54
N GLY A 54 15.63 -1.10 68.23
CA GLY A 54 14.28 -1.55 67.88
C GLY A 54 13.71 -0.78 66.70
N LEU A 55 13.08 -1.51 65.77
CA LEU A 55 12.25 -0.97 64.70
C LEU A 55 10.78 -1.11 65.08
N LYS A 56 10.05 0.01 65.12
CA LYS A 56 8.64 0.03 65.49
C LYS A 56 7.79 -0.77 64.49
N ASP A 57 6.91 -1.64 65.01
CA ASP A 57 5.88 -2.31 64.25
C ASP A 57 4.81 -1.31 63.79
N ALA A 58 4.34 -1.44 62.54
CA ALA A 58 3.39 -0.48 61.97
C ALA A 58 1.97 -0.63 62.53
N GLN A 59 1.61 -1.83 63.01
CA GLN A 59 0.26 -2.18 63.46
C GLN A 59 0.16 -2.34 64.98
N LYS A 60 1.27 -2.62 65.66
CA LYS A 60 1.31 -2.85 67.11
C LYS A 60 2.16 -1.78 67.80
N HIS A 61 1.84 -1.49 69.07
CA HIS A 61 2.65 -0.61 69.93
C HIS A 61 3.91 -1.35 70.46
N GLU A 62 4.65 -1.99 69.57
CA GLU A 62 5.81 -2.84 69.86
C GLU A 62 6.95 -2.54 68.90
N TYR A 63 8.16 -2.95 69.25
CA TYR A 63 9.36 -2.83 68.46
C TYR A 63 9.95 -4.22 68.20
N LEU A 64 10.34 -4.47 66.95
CA LEU A 64 11.19 -5.57 66.56
C LEU A 64 12.63 -5.26 66.96
N GLY A 65 13.12 -6.00 67.96
CA GLY A 65 14.49 -5.96 68.46
C GLY A 65 15.37 -7.07 67.89
N ALA A 66 16.63 -7.09 68.33
CA ALA A 66 17.63 -8.01 67.82
C ALA A 66 17.21 -9.47 68.06
N ARG A 67 17.56 -10.35 67.12
CA ARG A 67 17.29 -11.80 67.16
C ARG A 67 15.80 -12.14 67.29
N GLY A 68 14.93 -11.26 66.79
CA GLY A 68 13.47 -11.48 66.78
C GLY A 68 12.76 -11.11 68.09
N ALA A 69 13.45 -10.51 69.06
CA ALA A 69 12.84 -10.02 70.28
C ALA A 69 11.74 -8.98 69.97
N LYS A 70 10.68 -8.96 70.78
CA LYS A 70 9.62 -7.94 70.69
C LYS A 70 9.51 -7.22 72.01
N PHE A 71 9.70 -5.90 72.02
CA PHE A 71 9.62 -5.09 73.24
C PHE A 71 8.71 -3.88 73.06
N ALA A 72 8.19 -3.32 74.15
CA ALA A 72 7.50 -2.03 74.13
C ALA A 72 8.29 -1.00 74.94
N LEU A 73 8.06 0.29 74.67
CA LEU A 73 8.63 1.35 75.51
C LEU A 73 7.91 1.35 76.85
N PHE A 74 8.66 1.45 77.95
CA PHE A 74 8.10 1.55 79.29
C PHE A 74 7.12 2.74 79.38
N PRO A 75 5.92 2.61 80.01
CA PRO A 75 4.93 3.68 80.06
C PRO A 75 5.42 5.02 80.64
N GLY A 76 6.41 4.97 81.55
CA GLY A 76 7.07 6.14 82.11
C GLY A 76 8.14 6.79 81.22
N SER A 77 8.38 6.26 80.01
CA SER A 77 9.34 6.83 79.05
C SER A 77 8.81 8.13 78.45
N ALA A 78 9.68 9.14 78.30
CA ALA A 78 9.34 10.37 77.56
C ALA A 78 8.93 10.10 76.11
N LEU A 79 9.41 9.00 75.52
CA LEU A 79 9.09 8.58 74.16
C LEU A 79 7.79 7.74 74.05
N PHE A 80 7.12 7.43 75.16
CA PHE A 80 5.94 6.54 75.14
C PHE A 80 4.76 7.14 74.37
N LYS A 81 4.47 8.44 74.58
CA LYS A 81 3.34 9.13 73.93
C LYS A 81 3.55 9.35 72.43
N LYS A 82 4.79 9.57 72.00
CA LYS A 82 5.18 9.76 70.59
C LYS A 82 6.36 8.84 70.26
N PRO A 83 6.11 7.53 70.07
CA PRO A 83 7.18 6.56 69.85
C PRO A 83 7.80 6.77 68.45
N PRO A 84 9.11 7.05 68.36
CA PRO A 84 9.78 7.20 67.07
C PRO A 84 9.86 5.86 66.33
N ARG A 85 10.15 5.89 65.03
CA ARG A 85 10.25 4.66 64.23
C ARG A 85 11.39 3.76 64.68
N TRP A 86 12.49 4.35 65.12
CA TRP A 86 13.71 3.67 65.55
C TRP A 86 14.11 4.15 66.93
N VAL A 87 14.47 3.19 67.79
CA VAL A 87 14.95 3.45 69.15
C VAL A 87 16.18 2.61 69.46
N MET A 88 17.01 3.11 70.37
CA MET A 88 17.90 2.28 71.18
C MET A 88 17.40 2.30 72.63
N ALA A 89 17.48 1.17 73.32
CA ALA A 89 17.22 1.07 74.75
C ALA A 89 18.55 0.84 75.50
N ALA A 90 18.77 1.54 76.61
CA ALA A 90 19.92 1.22 77.46
C ALA A 90 19.75 -0.16 78.11
N GLU A 91 18.52 -0.47 78.55
CA GLU A 91 18.18 -1.73 79.19
C GLU A 91 16.85 -2.31 78.65
N LEU A 92 16.84 -3.63 78.49
CA LEU A 92 15.64 -4.42 78.16
C LEU A 92 15.31 -5.28 79.37
N VAL A 93 14.16 -5.03 80.02
CA VAL A 93 13.76 -5.69 81.27
C VAL A 93 12.44 -6.42 81.07
N GLU A 94 12.41 -7.71 81.40
CA GLU A 94 11.21 -8.54 81.30
C GLU A 94 10.43 -8.54 82.62
N THR A 95 9.17 -8.10 82.57
CA THR A 95 8.24 -8.22 83.70
C THR A 95 6.94 -8.86 83.25
N SER A 96 5.93 -8.06 82.88
CA SER A 96 4.69 -8.53 82.22
C SER A 96 4.88 -8.77 80.71
N ARG A 97 5.84 -8.07 80.12
CA ARG A 97 6.35 -8.19 78.76
C ARG A 97 7.77 -7.61 78.74
N LEU A 98 8.49 -7.76 77.63
CA LEU A 98 9.80 -7.12 77.48
C LEU A 98 9.64 -5.60 77.32
N TRP A 99 10.23 -4.85 78.25
CA TRP A 99 10.16 -3.38 78.29
C TRP A 99 11.53 -2.76 78.01
N GLY A 100 11.58 -1.84 77.05
CA GLY A 100 12.72 -0.96 76.84
C GLY A 100 12.67 0.25 77.79
N ARG A 101 13.70 0.43 78.59
CA ARG A 101 13.84 1.58 79.51
C ARG A 101 15.07 2.41 79.12
N VAL A 102 15.02 3.70 79.46
CA VAL A 102 16.04 4.70 79.10
C VAL A 102 16.30 4.66 77.59
N ASN A 103 15.31 5.15 76.83
CA ASN A 103 15.27 4.99 75.37
C ASN A 103 15.72 6.29 74.67
N GLY A 104 16.53 6.15 73.64
CA GLY A 104 16.94 7.24 72.75
C GLY A 104 16.43 7.01 71.33
N ARG A 105 16.02 8.07 70.63
CA ARG A 105 15.73 8.01 69.19
C ARG A 105 17.03 7.80 68.43
N VAL A 106 17.05 6.84 67.52
CA VAL A 106 18.17 6.61 66.59
C VAL A 106 17.67 6.61 65.15
N GLU A 107 18.59 6.69 64.20
CA GLU A 107 18.30 6.53 62.78
C GLU A 107 19.14 5.36 62.22
N PRO A 108 18.59 4.55 61.29
CA PRO A 108 19.28 3.35 60.78
C PRO A 108 20.60 3.66 60.08
N GLU A 109 20.74 4.85 59.48
CA GLU A 109 21.96 5.33 58.82
C GLU A 109 23.11 5.54 59.81
N TRP A 110 22.82 5.71 61.11
CA TRP A 110 23.85 5.78 62.17
C TRP A 110 24.32 4.39 62.58
N VAL A 111 23.43 3.40 62.50
CA VAL A 111 23.69 2.02 62.95
C VAL A 111 24.58 1.28 61.95
N GLU A 112 24.30 1.38 60.64
CA GLU A 112 24.99 0.60 59.61
C GLU A 112 26.53 0.78 59.62
N PRO A 113 27.09 2.01 59.66
CA PRO A 113 28.54 2.21 59.68
C PRO A 113 29.23 1.65 60.94
N LEU A 114 28.54 1.68 62.08
CA LEU A 114 29.05 1.17 63.35
C LEU A 114 28.97 -0.36 63.45
N ALA A 115 28.05 -0.97 62.71
CA ALA A 115 27.77 -2.40 62.74
C ALA A 115 28.32 -3.17 61.53
N GLN A 116 29.26 -2.61 60.75
CA GLN A 116 29.76 -3.23 59.51
C GLN A 116 30.25 -4.68 59.67
N HIS A 117 30.76 -5.03 60.85
CA HIS A 117 31.26 -6.36 61.23
C HIS A 117 30.16 -7.35 61.65
N LEU A 118 28.91 -6.89 61.80
CA LEU A 118 27.77 -7.68 62.30
C LEU A 118 26.60 -7.74 61.31
N VAL A 119 26.54 -6.82 60.35
CA VAL A 119 25.47 -6.79 59.35
C VAL A 119 25.58 -7.96 58.37
N LYS A 120 24.43 -8.51 57.98
CA LYS A 120 24.31 -9.44 56.86
C LYS A 120 23.74 -8.71 55.65
N ARG A 121 24.41 -8.86 54.52
CA ARG A 121 24.02 -8.28 53.22
C ARG A 121 23.44 -9.36 52.33
N SER A 122 22.35 -9.06 51.63
CA SER A 122 21.79 -9.91 50.58
C SER A 122 21.47 -9.04 49.37
N TYR A 123 21.72 -9.56 48.18
CA TYR A 123 21.50 -8.87 46.91
C TYR A 123 20.39 -9.57 46.12
N SER A 124 19.55 -8.80 45.44
CA SER A 124 18.46 -9.32 44.60
C SER A 124 18.33 -8.53 43.31
N GLU A 125 17.71 -9.16 42.30
CA GLU A 125 17.40 -8.56 41.00
C GLU A 125 18.62 -7.92 40.31
N PRO A 126 19.70 -8.68 40.02
CA PRO A 126 20.76 -8.18 39.17
C PRO A 126 20.19 -7.87 37.78
N HIS A 127 20.31 -6.62 37.33
CA HIS A 127 19.79 -6.16 36.05
C HIS A 127 20.72 -5.14 35.40
N TRP A 128 20.74 -5.12 34.08
CA TRP A 128 21.44 -4.10 33.31
C TRP A 128 20.72 -2.75 33.40
N GLU A 129 21.47 -1.66 33.64
CA GLU A 129 20.94 -0.30 33.55
C GLU A 129 21.68 0.51 32.48
N LYS A 130 21.00 0.73 31.34
CA LYS A 130 21.52 1.44 30.16
C LYS A 130 22.19 2.78 30.48
N LYS A 131 21.59 3.59 31.36
CA LYS A 131 22.12 4.92 31.74
C LYS A 131 23.42 4.85 32.53
N GLN A 132 23.58 3.84 33.39
CA GLN A 132 24.80 3.64 34.17
C GLN A 132 25.85 2.81 33.43
N ALA A 133 25.45 2.17 32.33
CA ALA A 133 26.25 1.19 31.59
C ALA A 133 26.89 0.15 32.53
N ALA A 134 26.12 -0.34 33.50
CA ALA A 134 26.57 -1.28 34.50
C ALA A 134 25.40 -2.14 35.00
N VAL A 135 25.74 -3.30 35.54
CA VAL A 135 24.77 -4.17 36.23
C VAL A 135 24.55 -3.65 37.64
N MET A 136 23.29 -3.46 37.98
CA MET A 136 22.83 -2.95 39.25
C MET A 136 22.01 -4.02 39.97
N ALA A 137 22.01 -3.99 41.29
CA ALA A 137 21.20 -4.87 42.11
C ALA A 137 20.63 -4.10 43.31
N TYR A 138 19.62 -4.67 43.96
CA TYR A 138 19.10 -4.15 45.22
C TYR A 138 19.75 -4.87 46.39
N GLU A 139 20.38 -4.10 47.27
CA GLU A 139 20.99 -4.57 48.51
C GLU A 139 20.02 -4.41 49.67
N LYS A 140 19.88 -5.47 50.46
CA LYS A 140 19.22 -5.46 51.76
C LYS A 140 20.25 -5.75 52.84
N VAL A 141 20.26 -4.90 53.87
CA VAL A 141 21.20 -4.97 55.00
C VAL A 141 20.41 -5.23 56.27
N THR A 142 20.76 -6.29 56.99
CA THR A 142 20.13 -6.66 58.26
C THR A 142 21.15 -6.71 59.38
N LEU A 143 20.78 -6.24 60.57
CA LEU A 143 21.55 -6.39 61.79
C LEU A 143 20.75 -7.23 62.78
N TYR A 144 21.26 -8.40 63.13
CA TYR A 144 20.58 -9.35 64.03
C TYR A 144 19.12 -9.64 63.64
N GLY A 145 18.79 -9.66 62.33
CA GLY A 145 17.43 -9.89 61.84
C GLY A 145 16.56 -8.63 61.72
N ILE A 146 17.03 -7.47 62.17
CA ILE A 146 16.35 -6.19 61.96
C ILE A 146 16.81 -5.59 60.62
N PRO A 147 15.89 -5.20 59.71
CA PRO A 147 16.26 -4.57 58.45
C PRO A 147 16.72 -3.12 58.67
N LEU A 148 18.02 -2.87 58.48
CA LEU A 148 18.58 -1.51 58.49
C LEU A 148 18.37 -0.82 57.13
N VAL A 149 18.63 -1.56 56.05
CA VAL A 149 18.40 -1.13 54.67
C VAL A 149 17.48 -2.15 54.01
N THR A 150 16.31 -1.71 53.56
CA THR A 150 15.32 -2.59 52.94
C THR A 150 15.56 -2.81 51.46
N SER A 151 16.00 -1.77 50.75
CA SER A 151 16.39 -1.82 49.34
C SER A 151 17.26 -0.60 49.01
N ARG A 152 18.54 -0.83 48.74
CA ARG A 152 19.49 0.18 48.24
C ARG A 152 20.05 -0.28 46.91
N LYS A 153 19.93 0.54 45.88
CA LYS A 153 20.54 0.26 44.58
C LYS A 153 22.06 0.33 44.68
N VAL A 154 22.74 -0.74 44.29
CA VAL A 154 24.22 -0.85 44.32
C VAL A 154 24.76 -1.37 43.00
N ASN A 155 26.02 -1.03 42.70
CA ASN A 155 26.72 -1.57 41.54
C ASN A 155 27.11 -3.03 41.82
N PHE A 156 26.61 -3.94 40.97
CA PHE A 156 26.75 -5.37 41.15
C PHE A 156 28.09 -5.92 40.65
N GLY A 157 28.81 -5.16 39.81
CA GLY A 157 30.08 -5.58 39.22
C GLY A 157 31.19 -5.89 40.22
N ARG A 158 31.15 -5.32 41.44
CA ARG A 158 32.11 -5.63 42.51
C ARG A 158 31.68 -6.81 43.39
N ILE A 159 30.41 -7.20 43.31
CA ILE A 159 29.80 -8.24 44.14
C ILE A 159 29.89 -9.58 43.41
N ASP A 160 29.46 -9.60 42.15
CA ASP A 160 29.59 -10.75 41.25
C ASP A 160 30.07 -10.28 39.86
N PRO A 161 31.40 -10.25 39.65
CA PRO A 161 31.99 -9.85 38.38
C PRO A 161 31.57 -10.75 37.20
N ALA A 162 31.42 -12.06 37.45
CA ALA A 162 31.13 -13.04 36.41
C ALA A 162 29.72 -12.83 35.84
N LEU A 163 28.70 -12.81 36.72
CA LEU A 163 27.32 -12.55 36.31
C LEU A 163 27.18 -11.13 35.72
N SER A 164 27.91 -10.15 36.25
CA SER A 164 27.87 -8.79 35.73
C SER A 164 28.43 -8.69 34.30
N ARG A 165 29.48 -9.46 33.98
CA ARG A 165 30.03 -9.54 32.63
C ARG A 165 29.06 -10.22 31.66
N GLU A 166 28.46 -11.34 32.07
CA GLU A 166 27.48 -12.06 31.26
C GLU A 166 26.31 -11.14 30.88
N LEU A 167 25.71 -10.49 31.88
CA LEU A 167 24.61 -9.54 31.68
C LEU A 167 25.05 -8.30 30.88
N PHE A 168 26.30 -7.85 31.03
CA PHE A 168 26.85 -6.80 30.17
C PHE A 168 26.89 -7.23 28.71
N ILE A 169 27.46 -8.40 28.39
CA ILE A 169 27.55 -8.86 27.00
C ILE A 169 26.15 -9.03 26.41
N ARG A 170 25.26 -9.74 27.11
CA ARG A 170 23.91 -10.04 26.64
C ARG A 170 23.08 -8.79 26.40
N HIS A 171 22.93 -7.93 27.41
CA HIS A 171 22.06 -6.75 27.27
C HIS A 171 22.74 -5.62 26.49
N ALA A 172 24.01 -5.34 26.76
CA ALA A 172 24.68 -4.18 26.16
C ALA A 172 25.09 -4.44 24.71
N LEU A 173 25.71 -5.61 24.43
CA LEU A 173 26.33 -5.89 23.13
C LEU A 173 25.48 -6.75 22.20
N VAL A 174 24.69 -7.68 22.72
CA VAL A 174 23.81 -8.53 21.90
C VAL A 174 22.48 -7.82 21.66
N GLU A 175 21.72 -7.51 22.71
CA GLU A 175 20.40 -6.85 22.62
C GLU A 175 20.49 -5.37 22.19
N GLY A 176 21.70 -4.78 22.19
CA GLY A 176 21.92 -3.41 21.75
C GLY A 176 21.56 -2.33 22.77
N ASP A 177 21.43 -2.70 24.04
CA ASP A 177 20.95 -1.82 25.09
C ASP A 177 22.06 -0.96 25.72
N TRP A 178 22.93 -0.41 24.86
CA TRP A 178 24.09 0.36 25.23
C TRP A 178 24.27 1.59 24.34
N GLN A 179 24.54 2.74 24.97
CA GLN A 179 24.84 3.98 24.24
C GLN A 179 26.36 4.16 24.19
N THR A 180 26.93 4.00 23.00
CA THR A 180 28.37 4.10 22.77
C THR A 180 28.69 4.74 21.43
N HIS A 181 29.92 5.26 21.30
CA HIS A 181 30.44 5.91 20.09
C HIS A 181 31.58 5.09 19.46
N HIS A 182 31.68 3.80 19.78
CA HIS A 182 32.72 2.94 19.19
C HIS A 182 32.39 2.63 17.73
N GLN A 183 33.40 2.66 16.86
CA GLN A 183 33.22 2.45 15.43
C GLN A 183 32.72 1.03 15.10
N PHE A 184 33.35 -0.01 15.66
CA PHE A 184 32.92 -1.41 15.45
C PHE A 184 31.43 -1.61 15.80
N TRP A 185 30.90 -0.86 16.76
CA TRP A 185 29.50 -0.95 17.17
C TRP A 185 28.57 -0.44 16.06
N ALA A 186 28.90 0.70 15.46
CA ALA A 186 28.15 1.24 14.33
C ALA A 186 28.24 0.33 13.10
N ASP A 187 29.42 -0.22 12.83
CA ASP A 187 29.64 -1.14 11.71
C ASP A 187 28.87 -2.45 11.91
N ASN A 188 28.91 -3.05 13.10
CA ASN A 188 28.14 -4.26 13.43
C ASN A 188 26.63 -4.04 13.36
N ARG A 189 26.13 -2.90 13.87
CA ARG A 189 24.70 -2.56 13.79
C ARG A 189 24.24 -2.36 12.35
N ARG A 190 25.09 -1.79 11.48
CA ARG A 190 24.80 -1.67 10.06
C ARG A 190 24.73 -3.05 9.39
N LEU A 191 25.73 -3.90 9.63
CA LEU A 191 25.77 -5.24 9.04
C LEU A 191 24.60 -6.13 9.52
N LEU A 192 24.22 -6.04 10.79
CA LEU A 192 23.02 -6.73 11.29
C LEU A 192 21.75 -6.24 10.56
N ALA A 193 21.58 -4.93 10.39
CA ALA A 193 20.44 -4.37 9.67
C ALA A 193 20.41 -4.80 8.19
N GLU A 194 21.55 -4.81 7.50
CA GLU A 194 21.67 -5.32 6.12
C GLU A 194 21.27 -6.80 6.02
N ILE A 195 21.64 -7.62 7.00
CA ILE A 195 21.30 -9.05 7.02
C ILE A 195 19.83 -9.27 7.39
N GLU A 196 19.27 -8.51 8.34
CA GLU A 196 17.83 -8.54 8.68
C GLU A 196 16.96 -8.13 7.48
N GLU A 197 17.41 -7.15 6.71
CA GLU A 197 16.78 -6.75 5.46
C GLU A 197 16.85 -7.88 4.43
N LEU A 198 18.00 -8.53 4.28
CA LEU A 198 18.17 -9.69 3.43
C LEU A 198 17.31 -10.89 3.89
N GLU A 199 17.12 -11.12 5.19
CA GLU A 199 16.18 -12.12 5.72
C GLU A 199 14.73 -11.83 5.32
N SER A 200 14.36 -10.56 5.34
CA SER A 200 13.03 -10.09 4.94
C SER A 200 12.82 -10.27 3.43
N ARG A 201 13.83 -9.91 2.61
CA ARG A 201 13.85 -10.11 1.16
C ARG A 201 13.77 -11.60 0.78
N ALA A 202 14.64 -12.41 1.39
CA ALA A 202 14.74 -13.84 1.14
C ALA A 202 13.64 -14.66 1.83
N ARG A 203 12.83 -14.03 2.70
CA ARG A 203 11.77 -14.67 3.51
C ARG A 203 12.28 -15.86 4.33
N ARG A 204 13.50 -15.75 4.86
CA ARG A 204 14.21 -16.78 5.62
C ARG A 204 14.75 -16.19 6.91
N ARG A 205 14.19 -16.60 8.05
CA ARG A 205 14.63 -16.21 9.42
C ARG A 205 15.80 -17.04 9.96
N ASP A 206 16.45 -17.80 9.09
CA ASP A 206 17.53 -18.73 9.45
C ASP A 206 18.89 -18.29 8.88
N ILE A 207 18.98 -17.07 8.35
CA ILE A 207 20.19 -16.54 7.75
C ILE A 207 21.04 -15.92 8.86
N LEU A 208 20.45 -15.09 9.70
CA LEU A 208 21.10 -14.48 10.85
C LEU A 208 21.32 -15.54 11.95
N VAL A 209 22.55 -15.59 12.47
CA VAL A 209 22.88 -16.40 13.65
C VAL A 209 22.12 -15.94 14.90
N ASP A 210 21.87 -16.87 15.83
CA ASP A 210 21.14 -16.56 17.06
C ASP A 210 21.96 -15.67 18.03
N ASP A 211 21.24 -15.07 18.97
CA ASP A 211 21.81 -14.23 20.04
C ASP A 211 22.90 -14.96 20.85
N GLU A 212 22.78 -16.28 21.00
CA GLU A 212 23.79 -17.11 21.69
C GLU A 212 25.11 -17.18 20.91
N THR A 213 25.05 -17.29 19.58
CA THR A 213 26.24 -17.25 18.72
C THR A 213 26.94 -15.89 18.81
N ILE A 214 26.16 -14.80 18.79
CA ILE A 214 26.69 -13.44 18.96
C ILE A 214 27.28 -13.26 20.37
N PHE A 215 26.61 -13.80 21.39
CA PHE A 215 27.11 -13.82 22.77
C PHE A 215 28.46 -14.52 22.85
N HIS A 216 28.59 -15.73 22.31
CA HIS A 216 29.85 -16.49 22.29
C HIS A 216 30.97 -15.75 21.54
N PHE A 217 30.66 -15.11 20.41
CA PHE A 217 31.63 -14.28 19.70
C PHE A 217 32.27 -13.23 20.62
N TYR A 218 31.45 -12.50 21.37
CA TYR A 218 31.92 -11.50 22.34
C TYR A 218 32.59 -12.14 23.56
N ASP A 219 32.03 -13.21 24.10
CA ASP A 219 32.51 -13.91 25.29
C ASP A 219 33.95 -14.41 25.14
N GLU A 220 34.29 -14.99 23.99
CA GLU A 220 35.64 -15.48 23.70
C GLU A 220 36.69 -14.35 23.60
N ARG A 221 36.26 -13.12 23.27
CA ARG A 221 37.15 -12.01 22.89
C ARG A 221 37.28 -10.95 23.98
N ILE A 222 36.24 -10.78 24.80
CA ILE A 222 36.19 -9.79 25.88
C ILE A 222 36.75 -10.39 27.18
N PRO A 223 37.79 -9.80 27.79
CA PRO A 223 38.37 -10.28 29.04
C PRO A 223 37.37 -10.37 30.21
N ALA A 224 37.67 -11.24 31.18
CA ALA A 224 36.82 -11.50 32.34
C ALA A 224 36.62 -10.29 33.28
N ASP A 225 37.54 -9.33 33.29
CA ASP A 225 37.49 -8.12 34.11
C ASP A 225 36.61 -7.00 33.51
N VAL A 226 36.13 -7.16 32.28
CA VAL A 226 35.25 -6.21 31.60
C VAL A 226 33.79 -6.44 32.01
N VAL A 227 33.42 -5.88 33.16
CA VAL A 227 32.07 -6.07 33.76
C VAL A 227 31.12 -4.87 33.62
N SER A 228 31.54 -3.81 32.93
CA SER A 228 30.74 -2.59 32.73
C SER A 228 31.22 -1.82 31.50
N GLY A 229 30.41 -0.87 31.02
CA GLY A 229 30.80 0.01 29.91
C GLY A 229 32.09 0.79 30.20
N ARG A 230 32.31 1.24 31.44
CA ARG A 230 33.57 1.91 31.82
C ARG A 230 34.79 0.99 31.70
N HIS A 231 34.65 -0.27 32.13
CA HIS A 231 35.72 -1.27 31.98
C HIS A 231 35.97 -1.56 30.49
N PHE A 232 34.90 -1.68 29.71
CA PHE A 232 34.98 -1.90 28.28
C PHE A 232 35.71 -0.75 27.58
N ASP A 233 35.34 0.51 27.85
CA ASP A 233 35.96 1.68 27.23
C ASP A 233 37.46 1.74 27.52
N ALA A 234 37.87 1.43 28.75
CA ALA A 234 39.27 1.42 29.16
C ALA A 234 40.07 0.31 28.47
N TRP A 235 39.49 -0.90 28.37
CA TRP A 235 40.09 -2.03 27.67
C TRP A 235 40.16 -1.78 26.16
N TRP A 236 39.05 -1.42 25.54
CA TRP A 236 38.93 -1.22 24.09
C TRP A 236 39.83 -0.10 23.58
N LYS A 237 40.00 0.98 24.35
CA LYS A 237 40.93 2.09 24.01
C LYS A 237 42.37 1.61 23.80
N LYS A 238 42.81 0.58 24.52
CA LYS A 238 44.14 -0.03 24.36
C LYS A 238 44.12 -1.06 23.22
N THR A 239 43.20 -2.02 23.30
CA THR A 239 43.14 -3.18 22.38
C THR A 239 42.93 -2.77 20.92
N ARG A 240 42.08 -1.78 20.65
CA ARG A 240 41.77 -1.33 19.28
C ARG A 240 42.96 -0.77 18.51
N ARG A 241 44.05 -0.38 19.20
CA ARG A 241 45.27 0.13 18.54
C ARG A 241 46.06 -0.99 17.86
N GLU A 242 45.97 -2.19 18.42
CA GLU A 242 46.67 -3.37 17.93
C GLU A 242 45.74 -4.26 17.09
N ARG A 243 44.48 -4.38 17.48
CA ARG A 243 43.45 -5.19 16.81
C ARG A 243 42.14 -4.40 16.69
N PRO A 244 42.04 -3.48 15.70
CA PRO A 244 40.85 -2.64 15.52
C PRO A 244 39.59 -3.46 15.18
N ASP A 245 39.74 -4.54 14.41
CA ASP A 245 38.63 -5.35 13.90
C ASP A 245 38.27 -6.53 14.82
N LEU A 246 38.84 -6.60 16.02
CA LEU A 246 38.67 -7.75 16.93
C LEU A 246 37.19 -8.06 17.19
N LEU A 247 36.36 -7.02 17.28
CA LEU A 247 34.93 -7.12 17.61
C LEU A 247 34.02 -6.82 16.42
N THR A 248 34.60 -6.60 15.23
CA THR A 248 33.82 -6.31 14.03
C THR A 248 33.30 -7.63 13.45
N PHE A 249 31.99 -7.69 13.18
CA PHE A 249 31.38 -8.85 12.56
C PHE A 249 31.83 -8.97 11.11
N THR A 250 31.99 -10.20 10.63
CA THR A 250 32.09 -10.48 9.20
C THR A 250 30.76 -11.06 8.71
N ARG A 251 30.50 -10.93 7.41
CA ARG A 251 29.29 -11.49 6.82
C ARG A 251 29.25 -13.02 6.98
N GLU A 252 30.40 -13.72 6.94
CA GLU A 252 30.43 -15.17 7.15
C GLU A 252 30.13 -15.60 8.60
N LEU A 253 30.41 -14.73 9.59
CA LEU A 253 30.06 -15.01 10.98
C LEU A 253 28.54 -14.96 11.17
N LEU A 254 27.89 -13.97 10.55
CA LEU A 254 26.46 -13.70 10.73
C LEU A 254 25.58 -14.56 9.83
N ILE A 255 26.08 -14.99 8.67
CA ILE A 255 25.38 -15.88 7.75
C ILE A 255 25.87 -17.31 7.99
N ASN A 256 24.98 -18.16 8.52
CA ASN A 256 25.28 -19.57 8.75
C ASN A 256 25.90 -20.24 7.50
N ALA A 257 27.18 -20.64 7.58
CA ALA A 257 27.95 -21.25 6.48
C ALA A 257 27.36 -22.57 5.92
N GLY A 258 26.28 -23.10 6.52
CA GLY A 258 25.66 -24.38 6.17
C GLY A 258 24.39 -24.32 5.29
N ARG A 259 23.83 -23.14 4.96
CA ARG A 259 22.54 -23.08 4.23
C ARG A 259 22.49 -22.01 3.14
N GLY A 260 23.14 -22.28 2.01
CA GLY A 260 22.89 -21.68 0.69
C GLY A 260 22.82 -20.15 0.68
N GLY A 261 23.95 -19.50 0.36
CA GLY A 261 24.05 -18.04 0.26
C GLY A 261 22.99 -17.46 -0.68
N VAL A 262 22.36 -16.38 -0.23
CA VAL A 262 21.41 -15.58 -1.01
C VAL A 262 22.19 -14.50 -1.74
N ASP A 263 22.00 -14.36 -3.06
CA ASP A 263 22.57 -13.26 -3.84
C ASP A 263 21.68 -12.02 -3.70
N GLU A 264 22.30 -10.86 -3.47
CA GLU A 264 21.61 -9.58 -3.32
C GLU A 264 21.00 -9.12 -4.65
N ALA A 265 21.63 -9.50 -5.78
CA ALA A 265 21.12 -9.22 -7.12
C ALA A 265 19.77 -9.90 -7.42
N ASP A 266 19.42 -10.96 -6.68
CA ASP A 266 18.15 -11.65 -6.82
C ASP A 266 16.96 -10.88 -6.21
N TYR A 267 17.24 -9.86 -5.39
CA TYR A 267 16.25 -9.06 -4.65
C TYR A 267 16.56 -7.55 -4.78
N PRO A 268 16.32 -6.95 -5.97
CA PRO A 268 16.68 -5.56 -6.27
C PRO A 268 15.84 -4.53 -5.48
N ASP A 269 16.38 -3.34 -5.25
CA ASP A 269 15.64 -2.25 -4.58
C ASP A 269 14.63 -1.55 -5.49
N GLU A 270 14.81 -1.69 -6.81
CA GLU A 270 14.06 -0.97 -7.82
C GLU A 270 13.64 -1.91 -8.96
N TRP A 271 12.45 -1.67 -9.50
CA TRP A 271 11.91 -2.33 -10.67
C TRP A 271 11.95 -1.38 -11.87
N GLN A 272 12.40 -1.88 -13.02
CA GLN A 272 12.40 -1.13 -14.28
C GLN A 272 11.26 -1.62 -15.18
N ALA A 273 10.28 -0.75 -15.47
CA ALA A 273 9.15 -1.05 -16.35
C ALA A 273 8.97 0.09 -17.37
N ASP A 274 9.09 -0.20 -18.67
CA ASP A 274 8.85 0.74 -19.79
C ASP A 274 9.48 2.15 -19.62
N GLY A 275 10.73 2.19 -19.12
CA GLY A 275 11.48 3.44 -18.91
C GLY A 275 11.18 4.15 -17.59
N VAL A 276 10.35 3.57 -16.73
CA VAL A 276 10.07 4.02 -15.36
C VAL A 276 10.81 3.13 -14.36
N THR A 277 11.46 3.77 -13.39
CA THR A 277 12.07 3.12 -12.22
C THR A 277 11.13 3.23 -11.03
N LEU A 278 10.76 2.12 -10.41
CA LEU A 278 9.79 2.03 -9.32
C LEU A 278 10.43 1.37 -8.09
N PRO A 279 10.36 1.98 -6.89
CA PRO A 279 10.91 1.37 -5.68
C PRO A 279 10.17 0.08 -5.28
N LEU A 280 10.93 -0.86 -4.71
CA LEU A 280 10.43 -2.12 -4.15
C LEU A 280 10.56 -2.13 -2.63
N THR A 281 9.53 -2.60 -1.95
CA THR A 281 9.53 -2.88 -0.51
C THR A 281 9.29 -4.37 -0.27
N TYR A 282 10.11 -4.99 0.59
CA TYR A 282 10.01 -6.40 0.93
C TYR A 282 9.52 -6.58 2.37
N THR A 283 8.42 -7.32 2.53
CA THR A 283 7.83 -7.58 3.85
C THR A 283 7.72 -9.08 4.08
N PHE A 284 8.28 -9.59 5.18
CA PHE A 284 8.09 -10.98 5.61
C PHE A 284 7.18 -11.09 6.82
N GLU A 285 5.87 -10.95 6.58
CA GLU A 285 4.82 -11.07 7.60
C GLU A 285 3.74 -12.07 7.14
N PRO A 286 4.00 -13.39 7.26
CA PRO A 286 3.08 -14.43 6.80
C PRO A 286 1.65 -14.22 7.30
N GLY A 287 0.70 -14.17 6.37
CA GLY A 287 -0.73 -14.03 6.67
C GLY A 287 -1.27 -12.58 6.63
N THR A 288 -0.41 -11.59 6.39
CA THR A 288 -0.84 -10.21 6.13
C THR A 288 -1.04 -9.96 4.62
N PRO A 289 -1.88 -8.98 4.22
CA PRO A 289 -2.04 -8.61 2.81
C PRO A 289 -0.76 -8.06 2.16
N THR A 290 0.12 -7.47 2.97
CA THR A 290 1.37 -6.81 2.59
C THR A 290 2.57 -7.76 2.50
N ASP A 291 2.40 -9.03 2.87
CA ASP A 291 3.43 -10.07 2.74
C ASP A 291 3.89 -10.22 1.28
N GLY A 292 5.20 -10.30 1.09
CA GLY A 292 5.85 -10.41 -0.22
C GLY A 292 6.45 -9.10 -0.71
N VAL A 293 6.44 -8.93 -2.03
CA VAL A 293 7.01 -7.77 -2.73
C VAL A 293 5.92 -6.73 -2.96
N THR A 294 6.17 -5.50 -2.53
CA THR A 294 5.33 -4.33 -2.80
C THR A 294 6.06 -3.39 -3.74
N VAL A 295 5.38 -2.96 -4.81
CA VAL A 295 5.87 -1.96 -5.76
C VAL A 295 5.21 -0.63 -5.44
N ASP A 296 6.02 0.40 -5.24
CA ASP A 296 5.55 1.75 -5.01
C ASP A 296 5.36 2.49 -6.34
N ILE A 297 4.11 2.86 -6.64
CA ILE A 297 3.73 3.50 -7.90
C ILE A 297 3.23 4.92 -7.61
N PRO A 298 3.94 5.96 -8.08
CA PRO A 298 3.42 7.33 -8.02
C PRO A 298 2.10 7.45 -8.79
N LEU A 299 1.11 8.11 -8.20
CA LEU A 299 -0.21 8.33 -8.80
C LEU A 299 -0.16 8.87 -10.25
N PRO A 300 0.72 9.83 -10.63
CA PRO A 300 0.82 10.30 -12.01
C PRO A 300 1.26 9.23 -13.03
N LEU A 301 1.95 8.19 -12.56
CA LEU A 301 2.48 7.12 -13.40
C LEU A 301 1.57 5.89 -13.46
N LEU A 302 0.51 5.85 -12.66
CA LEU A 302 -0.33 4.66 -12.48
C LEU A 302 -0.83 4.06 -13.81
N ASN A 303 -1.20 4.89 -14.78
CA ASN A 303 -1.70 4.44 -16.09
C ASN A 303 -0.60 4.18 -17.14
N GLN A 304 0.66 4.52 -16.81
CA GLN A 304 1.82 4.27 -17.67
C GLN A 304 2.51 2.94 -17.33
N VAL A 305 2.21 2.36 -16.17
CA VAL A 305 2.80 1.11 -15.69
C VAL A 305 1.92 -0.08 -16.13
N PRO A 306 2.40 -0.96 -17.03
CA PRO A 306 1.64 -2.15 -17.42
C PRO A 306 1.77 -3.26 -16.37
N ALA A 307 0.65 -3.92 -16.07
CA ALA A 307 0.61 -5.00 -15.06
C ALA A 307 1.48 -6.20 -15.47
N GLU A 308 1.53 -6.50 -16.78
CA GLU A 308 2.31 -7.60 -17.38
C GLU A 308 3.80 -7.53 -17.02
N SER A 309 4.33 -6.32 -16.77
CA SER A 309 5.74 -6.14 -16.44
C SER A 309 6.13 -6.86 -15.14
N PHE A 310 5.19 -7.13 -14.24
CA PHE A 310 5.47 -7.72 -12.92
C PHE A 310 5.25 -9.23 -12.86
N ASP A 311 4.78 -9.84 -13.96
CA ASP A 311 4.44 -11.26 -14.03
C ASP A 311 5.60 -12.18 -13.65
N TRP A 312 6.82 -11.78 -13.98
CA TRP A 312 8.03 -12.57 -13.75
C TRP A 312 8.52 -12.55 -12.30
N GLN A 313 8.00 -11.61 -11.50
CA GLN A 313 8.44 -11.31 -10.15
C GLN A 313 9.96 -11.03 -10.08
N VAL A 314 10.44 -10.62 -8.90
CA VAL A 314 11.87 -10.51 -8.59
C VAL A 314 12.59 -11.85 -8.78
N PRO A 315 13.85 -11.88 -9.25
CA PRO A 315 14.55 -13.12 -9.58
C PRO A 315 14.55 -14.16 -8.44
N GLY A 316 14.76 -13.72 -7.19
CA GLY A 316 14.84 -14.60 -6.03
C GLY A 316 13.55 -15.31 -5.63
N LEU A 317 12.39 -14.85 -6.10
CA LEU A 317 11.09 -15.50 -5.86
C LEU A 317 10.57 -16.25 -7.11
N ARG A 318 11.26 -16.15 -8.24
CA ARG A 318 10.78 -16.65 -9.53
C ARG A 318 10.69 -18.17 -9.58
N GLU A 319 11.66 -18.88 -9.00
CA GLU A 319 11.59 -20.35 -8.91
C GLU A 319 10.38 -20.79 -8.07
N GLU A 320 10.17 -20.17 -6.91
CA GLU A 320 9.03 -20.47 -6.05
C GLU A 320 7.69 -20.16 -6.76
N LEU A 321 7.60 -19.03 -7.46
CA LEU A 321 6.46 -18.64 -8.28
C LEU A 321 6.14 -19.71 -9.33
N VAL A 322 7.13 -20.14 -10.11
CA VAL A 322 6.94 -21.17 -11.14
C VAL A 322 6.52 -22.51 -10.54
N ILE A 323 7.11 -22.92 -9.42
CA ILE A 323 6.69 -24.13 -8.69
C ILE A 323 5.23 -24.02 -8.26
N ALA A 324 4.83 -22.88 -7.68
CA ALA A 324 3.47 -22.64 -7.24
C ALA A 324 2.48 -22.63 -8.41
N LEU A 325 2.84 -22.01 -9.53
CA LEU A 325 2.06 -22.02 -10.77
C LEU A 325 1.85 -23.45 -11.27
N ILE A 326 2.90 -24.27 -11.39
CA ILE A 326 2.75 -25.67 -11.83
C ILE A 326 1.89 -26.48 -10.84
N ARG A 327 1.98 -26.19 -9.53
CA ARG A 327 1.13 -26.82 -8.51
C ARG A 327 -0.33 -26.42 -8.61
N SER A 328 -0.62 -25.20 -9.09
CA SER A 328 -1.98 -24.67 -9.26
C SER A 328 -2.79 -25.43 -10.33
N LEU A 329 -2.09 -26.01 -11.32
CA LEU A 329 -2.68 -26.72 -12.45
C LEU A 329 -3.62 -27.86 -12.03
N PRO A 330 -4.68 -28.14 -12.82
CA PRO A 330 -5.55 -29.30 -12.63
C PRO A 330 -4.75 -30.60 -12.55
N LYS A 331 -5.22 -31.55 -11.72
CA LYS A 331 -4.54 -32.83 -11.47
C LYS A 331 -4.17 -33.59 -12.75
N ALA A 332 -5.00 -33.52 -13.79
CA ALA A 332 -4.74 -34.18 -15.07
C ALA A 332 -3.49 -33.63 -15.79
N LEU A 333 -3.30 -32.31 -15.77
CA LEU A 333 -2.16 -31.63 -16.39
C LEU A 333 -0.91 -31.72 -15.51
N ARG A 334 -1.05 -31.48 -14.20
CA ARG A 334 0.06 -31.45 -13.23
C ARG A 334 0.87 -32.74 -13.18
N ARG A 335 0.24 -33.90 -13.41
CA ARG A 335 0.92 -35.22 -13.41
C ARG A 335 2.05 -35.33 -14.43
N ASN A 336 2.04 -34.52 -15.49
CA ASN A 336 3.08 -34.51 -16.52
C ASN A 336 4.33 -33.73 -16.09
N PHE A 337 4.27 -33.00 -14.98
CA PHE A 337 5.34 -32.11 -14.49
C PHE A 337 5.86 -32.55 -13.12
N VAL A 338 5.88 -33.86 -12.85
CA VAL A 338 6.39 -34.42 -11.59
C VAL A 338 7.77 -35.03 -11.84
N PRO A 339 8.82 -34.67 -11.06
CA PRO A 339 8.83 -33.77 -9.90
C PRO A 339 8.74 -32.27 -10.26
N VAL A 340 7.82 -31.54 -9.63
CA VAL A 340 7.55 -30.11 -9.96
C VAL A 340 8.79 -29.21 -9.86
N PRO A 341 9.63 -29.30 -8.80
CA PRO A 341 10.81 -28.45 -8.69
C PRO A 341 11.82 -28.64 -9.83
N ASP A 342 11.94 -29.86 -10.37
CA ASP A 342 12.88 -30.15 -11.45
C ASP A 342 12.42 -29.54 -12.77
N TYR A 343 11.12 -29.64 -13.07
CA TYR A 343 10.52 -29.00 -14.22
C TYR A 343 10.58 -27.47 -14.15
N ALA A 344 10.35 -26.89 -12.96
CA ALA A 344 10.45 -25.45 -12.76
C ALA A 344 11.88 -24.94 -13.05
N ARG A 345 12.90 -25.57 -12.45
CA ARG A 345 14.31 -25.21 -12.68
C ARG A 345 14.73 -25.38 -14.13
N ALA A 346 14.36 -26.50 -14.76
CA ALA A 346 14.70 -26.76 -16.16
C ALA A 346 13.98 -25.81 -17.13
N ALA A 347 12.75 -25.35 -16.80
CA ALA A 347 12.06 -24.33 -17.58
C ALA A 347 12.76 -22.97 -17.45
N LEU A 348 13.06 -22.53 -16.23
CA LEU A 348 13.69 -21.23 -15.96
C LEU A 348 15.09 -21.11 -16.56
N ALA A 349 15.87 -22.20 -16.59
CA ALA A 349 17.20 -22.21 -17.20
C ALA A 349 17.22 -21.91 -18.72
N GLN A 350 16.07 -21.94 -19.39
CA GLN A 350 15.92 -21.78 -20.84
C GLN A 350 15.01 -20.60 -21.22
N LEU A 351 14.53 -19.84 -20.23
CA LEU A 351 13.62 -18.73 -20.42
C LEU A 351 14.35 -17.39 -20.27
N PRO A 352 14.47 -16.59 -21.34
CA PRO A 352 14.90 -15.20 -21.20
C PRO A 352 13.79 -14.42 -20.48
N ALA A 353 14.11 -13.86 -19.32
CA ALA A 353 13.13 -13.13 -18.51
C ALA A 353 12.77 -11.79 -19.16
N GLY A 354 11.48 -11.44 -19.14
CA GLY A 354 11.00 -10.11 -19.54
C GLY A 354 10.76 -9.89 -21.04
N GLU A 355 11.03 -10.87 -21.91
CA GLU A 355 10.75 -10.74 -23.36
C GLU A 355 9.27 -10.98 -23.72
N GLU A 356 8.56 -11.77 -22.92
CA GLU A 356 7.12 -12.06 -23.08
C GLU A 356 6.47 -12.35 -21.71
N PRO A 357 5.13 -12.34 -21.57
CA PRO A 357 4.45 -12.66 -20.31
C PRO A 357 4.84 -14.04 -19.76
N LEU A 358 5.00 -14.15 -18.43
CA LEU A 358 5.54 -15.36 -17.78
C LEU A 358 4.74 -16.62 -18.15
N LEU A 359 3.41 -16.55 -18.10
CA LEU A 359 2.55 -17.71 -18.37
C LEU A 359 2.69 -18.22 -19.80
N ASP A 360 2.88 -17.32 -20.77
CA ASP A 360 3.05 -17.68 -22.18
C ASP A 360 4.41 -18.34 -22.41
N ALA A 361 5.47 -17.74 -21.85
CA ALA A 361 6.81 -18.32 -21.82
C ALA A 361 6.82 -19.71 -21.18
N LEU A 362 6.18 -19.85 -20.02
CA LEU A 362 6.12 -21.11 -19.28
C LEU A 362 5.34 -22.17 -20.05
N THR A 363 4.20 -21.81 -20.63
CA THR A 363 3.36 -22.70 -21.43
C THR A 363 4.12 -23.23 -22.65
N ARG A 364 4.81 -22.34 -23.37
CA ARG A 364 5.66 -22.66 -24.51
C ARG A 364 6.80 -23.60 -24.11
N GLN A 365 7.46 -23.33 -22.99
CA GLN A 365 8.61 -24.10 -22.53
C GLN A 365 8.21 -25.47 -21.98
N LEU A 366 7.16 -25.57 -21.17
CA LEU A 366 6.65 -26.85 -20.65
C LEU A 366 6.16 -27.77 -21.77
N ARG A 367 5.55 -27.19 -22.82
CA ARG A 367 5.18 -27.94 -24.03
C ARG A 367 6.39 -28.48 -24.77
N ARG A 368 7.49 -27.71 -24.89
CA ARG A 368 8.73 -28.21 -25.51
C ARG A 368 9.35 -29.35 -24.71
N MET A 369 9.27 -29.30 -23.38
CA MET A 369 9.85 -30.33 -22.50
C MET A 369 9.04 -31.63 -22.49
N THR A 370 7.70 -31.56 -22.59
CA THR A 370 6.82 -32.72 -22.34
C THR A 370 5.90 -33.09 -23.51
N GLY A 371 5.76 -32.21 -24.51
CA GLY A 371 4.77 -32.33 -25.59
C GLY A 371 3.33 -31.93 -25.19
N VAL A 372 3.07 -31.68 -23.90
CA VAL A 372 1.73 -31.35 -23.39
C VAL A 372 1.50 -29.84 -23.47
N THR A 373 0.40 -29.44 -24.11
CA THR A 373 -0.04 -28.04 -24.12
C THR A 373 -0.85 -27.74 -22.87
N VAL A 374 -0.41 -26.77 -22.08
CA VAL A 374 -1.18 -26.21 -20.96
C VAL A 374 -2.01 -25.04 -21.49
N PRO A 375 -3.35 -25.08 -21.45
CA PRO A 375 -4.16 -23.94 -21.86
C PRO A 375 -4.12 -22.85 -20.77
N ARG A 376 -4.29 -21.57 -21.16
CA ARG A 376 -4.10 -20.42 -20.26
C ARG A 376 -5.07 -20.42 -19.08
N ASP A 377 -6.31 -20.86 -19.31
CA ASP A 377 -7.36 -21.03 -18.31
C ASP A 377 -7.09 -22.15 -17.28
N ALA A 378 -6.08 -22.99 -17.51
CA ALA A 378 -5.66 -24.00 -16.53
C ALA A 378 -4.77 -23.43 -15.42
N TRP A 379 -4.17 -22.25 -15.61
CA TRP A 379 -3.38 -21.58 -14.57
C TRP A 379 -4.32 -20.94 -13.56
N ASP A 380 -4.25 -21.40 -12.31
CA ASP A 380 -5.10 -20.91 -11.24
C ASP A 380 -4.31 -19.97 -10.32
N LEU A 381 -4.35 -18.68 -10.65
CA LEU A 381 -3.62 -17.63 -9.93
C LEU A 381 -4.17 -17.38 -8.51
N GLU A 382 -5.42 -17.77 -8.23
CA GLU A 382 -6.02 -17.63 -6.90
C GLU A 382 -5.42 -18.63 -5.90
N LYS A 383 -4.91 -19.76 -6.39
CA LYS A 383 -4.19 -20.75 -5.57
C LYS A 383 -2.76 -20.35 -5.25
N LEU A 384 -2.25 -19.27 -5.81
CA LEU A 384 -0.91 -18.80 -5.49
C LEU A 384 -0.86 -18.29 -4.04
N PRO A 385 0.19 -18.64 -3.28
CA PRO A 385 0.49 -17.99 -2.02
C PRO A 385 0.47 -16.46 -2.15
N PRO A 386 -0.14 -15.73 -1.19
CA PRO A 386 -0.28 -14.28 -1.29
C PRO A 386 1.05 -13.54 -1.54
N HIS A 387 2.15 -14.01 -0.96
CA HIS A 387 3.48 -13.38 -1.07
C HIS A 387 4.14 -13.53 -2.44
N LEU A 388 3.67 -14.45 -3.29
CA LEU A 388 4.15 -14.61 -4.67
C LEU A 388 3.41 -13.68 -5.64
N ARG A 389 2.32 -13.06 -5.19
CA ARG A 389 1.60 -12.03 -5.93
C ARG A 389 2.10 -10.67 -5.50
N VAL A 390 2.65 -9.91 -6.45
CA VAL A 390 3.08 -8.52 -6.24
C VAL A 390 1.93 -7.69 -5.69
N THR A 391 2.23 -6.91 -4.67
CA THR A 391 1.34 -5.87 -4.14
C THR A 391 1.72 -4.54 -4.77
N PHE A 392 0.74 -3.76 -5.20
CA PHE A 392 0.95 -2.42 -5.76
C PHE A 392 0.43 -1.40 -4.78
N ARG A 393 1.29 -0.46 -4.37
CA ARG A 393 0.93 0.63 -3.47
C ARG A 393 1.03 1.94 -4.22
N VAL A 394 -0.10 2.60 -4.40
CA VAL A 394 -0.18 3.86 -5.14
C VAL A 394 0.08 5.02 -4.19
N LEU A 395 1.11 5.80 -4.49
CA LEU A 395 1.55 6.94 -3.69
C LEU A 395 1.01 8.25 -4.25
N GLY A 396 0.43 9.08 -3.39
CA GLY A 396 -0.07 10.42 -3.71
C GLY A 396 1.00 11.49 -3.54
N GLU A 397 0.59 12.71 -3.19
CA GLU A 397 1.52 13.77 -2.79
C GLU A 397 2.18 13.41 -1.44
N ASP A 398 3.45 13.78 -1.27
CA ASP A 398 4.30 13.50 -0.09
C ASP A 398 4.50 12.00 0.25
N ASP A 399 4.56 11.12 -0.76
CA ASP A 399 4.75 9.66 -0.60
C ASP A 399 3.69 8.97 0.30
N LYS A 400 2.51 9.55 0.42
CA LYS A 400 1.41 8.95 1.20
C LYS A 400 0.66 7.91 0.39
N PRO A 401 0.38 6.71 0.94
CA PRO A 401 -0.39 5.69 0.25
C PRO A 401 -1.85 6.16 0.08
N VAL A 402 -2.32 6.14 -1.17
CA VAL A 402 -3.71 6.48 -1.55
C VAL A 402 -4.54 5.21 -1.68
N ALA A 403 -3.98 4.17 -2.30
CA ALA A 403 -4.60 2.86 -2.40
C ALA A 403 -3.52 1.77 -2.48
N GLU A 404 -3.89 0.54 -2.13
CA GLU A 404 -2.98 -0.61 -2.16
C GLU A 404 -3.77 -1.88 -2.54
N GLY A 405 -3.18 -2.74 -3.37
CA GLY A 405 -3.82 -3.98 -3.80
C GLY A 405 -2.96 -4.84 -4.72
N LYS A 406 -3.38 -6.09 -4.94
CA LYS A 406 -2.68 -7.07 -5.80
C LYS A 406 -3.24 -7.14 -7.24
N ASP A 407 -4.08 -6.18 -7.62
CA ASP A 407 -4.70 -6.06 -8.94
C ASP A 407 -4.51 -4.62 -9.43
N LEU A 408 -3.44 -4.39 -10.20
CA LEU A 408 -3.10 -3.09 -10.74
C LEU A 408 -4.21 -2.53 -11.66
N PRO A 409 -4.81 -3.32 -12.58
CA PRO A 409 -5.98 -2.88 -13.34
C PRO A 409 -7.18 -2.45 -12.48
N ALA A 410 -7.40 -3.05 -11.32
CA ALA A 410 -8.42 -2.59 -10.36
C ALA A 410 -8.06 -1.23 -9.76
N LEU A 411 -6.82 -1.04 -9.31
CA LEU A 411 -6.34 0.24 -8.75
C LEU A 411 -6.39 1.37 -9.79
N GLN A 412 -5.99 1.08 -11.04
CA GLN A 412 -6.10 2.02 -12.18
C GLN A 412 -7.55 2.45 -12.44
N ARG A 413 -8.52 1.54 -12.27
CA ARG A 413 -9.95 1.85 -12.42
C ARG A 413 -10.48 2.70 -11.26
N GLU A 414 -10.07 2.36 -10.04
CA GLU A 414 -10.47 3.05 -8.81
C GLU A 414 -9.99 4.51 -8.82
N LEU A 415 -8.70 4.72 -9.06
CA LEU A 415 -8.04 6.03 -8.95
C LEU A 415 -8.10 6.87 -10.23
N ARG A 416 -8.98 6.51 -11.16
CA ARG A 416 -9.01 7.11 -12.49
C ARG A 416 -9.33 8.61 -12.46
N GLN A 417 -10.20 9.04 -11.56
CA GLN A 417 -10.58 10.46 -11.48
C GLN A 417 -9.43 11.29 -10.90
N GLU A 418 -8.75 10.76 -9.91
CA GLU A 418 -7.60 11.33 -9.22
C GLU A 418 -6.43 11.48 -10.20
N VAL A 419 -6.09 10.43 -10.95
CA VAL A 419 -5.06 10.48 -12.00
C VAL A 419 -5.38 11.57 -13.02
N ARG A 420 -6.64 11.63 -13.51
CA ARG A 420 -7.06 12.66 -14.48
C ARG A 420 -6.94 14.07 -13.94
N GLN A 421 -7.28 14.30 -12.68
CA GLN A 421 -7.13 15.61 -12.05
C GLN A 421 -5.66 16.00 -11.93
N VAL A 422 -4.81 15.04 -11.52
CA VAL A 422 -3.36 15.23 -11.38
C VAL A 422 -2.70 15.53 -12.74
N VAL A 423 -3.06 14.79 -13.80
CA VAL A 423 -2.56 15.00 -15.16
C VAL A 423 -3.08 16.33 -15.74
N ALA A 424 -4.36 16.67 -15.55
CA ALA A 424 -4.92 17.93 -16.01
C ALA A 424 -4.29 19.15 -15.30
N ALA A 425 -3.98 19.03 -14.01
CA ALA A 425 -3.31 20.06 -13.22
C ALA A 425 -1.84 20.24 -13.62
N ALA A 426 -1.22 19.27 -14.30
CA ALA A 426 0.16 19.35 -14.74
C ALA A 426 0.34 20.38 -15.87
N ALA A 427 -0.61 20.46 -16.82
CA ALA A 427 -0.52 21.36 -17.98
C ALA A 427 -1.69 22.37 -18.07
N PRO A 428 -1.85 23.29 -17.09
CA PRO A 428 -2.94 24.27 -17.09
C PRO A 428 -2.82 25.27 -18.25
N GLU A 429 -1.61 25.52 -18.73
CA GLU A 429 -1.33 26.49 -19.79
C GLU A 429 -1.95 26.11 -21.15
N VAL A 430 -2.20 24.82 -21.37
CA VAL A 430 -2.74 24.27 -22.63
C VAL A 430 -4.27 24.16 -22.61
N ALA A 431 -4.90 24.10 -21.43
CA ALA A 431 -6.34 23.94 -21.31
C ALA A 431 -7.11 25.18 -21.83
N ARG A 432 -8.10 24.96 -22.69
CA ARG A 432 -8.96 26.01 -23.28
C ARG A 432 -10.39 25.50 -23.36
N THR A 433 -11.36 26.40 -23.36
CA THR A 433 -12.79 26.08 -23.54
C THR A 433 -13.45 27.13 -24.41
N GLY A 434 -14.61 26.83 -24.99
CA GLY A 434 -15.41 27.82 -25.70
C GLY A 434 -14.91 28.22 -27.09
N LEU A 435 -13.97 27.48 -27.69
CA LEU A 435 -13.42 27.78 -29.00
C LEU A 435 -14.50 27.58 -30.09
N LYS A 436 -14.59 28.55 -31.00
CA LYS A 436 -15.43 28.46 -32.22
C LYS A 436 -14.62 28.51 -33.50
N GLU A 437 -13.35 28.88 -33.39
CA GLU A 437 -12.34 28.90 -34.45
C GLU A 437 -10.99 28.51 -33.84
N TRP A 438 -9.99 28.29 -34.69
CA TRP A 438 -8.66 27.92 -34.23
C TRP A 438 -7.92 29.17 -33.70
N SER A 439 -7.76 29.27 -32.38
CA SER A 439 -7.09 30.40 -31.71
C SER A 439 -6.04 29.98 -30.67
N ILE A 440 -5.57 28.73 -30.75
CA ILE A 440 -4.71 28.10 -29.74
C ILE A 440 -3.24 27.93 -30.18
N GLY A 441 -2.84 28.48 -31.32
CA GLY A 441 -1.50 28.29 -31.88
C GLY A 441 -1.26 26.82 -32.28
N THR A 442 -0.04 26.33 -32.10
CA THR A 442 0.30 24.91 -32.32
C THR A 442 -0.04 24.11 -31.08
N LEU A 443 -0.85 23.05 -31.23
CA LEU A 443 -1.14 22.08 -30.18
C LEU A 443 -0.03 21.02 -30.20
N PRO A 444 0.80 20.89 -29.14
CA PRO A 444 1.81 19.83 -29.09
C PRO A 444 1.16 18.44 -29.06
N ARG A 445 1.83 17.41 -29.57
CA ARG A 445 1.33 16.02 -29.51
C ARG A 445 1.53 15.38 -28.14
N THR A 446 2.62 15.71 -27.48
CA THR A 446 2.95 15.24 -26.13
C THR A 446 3.50 16.40 -25.33
N ILE A 447 3.27 16.36 -24.03
CA ILE A 447 3.85 17.28 -23.06
C ILE A 447 4.53 16.41 -22.01
N GLU A 448 5.85 16.47 -21.94
CA GLU A 448 6.61 15.82 -20.87
C GLU A 448 6.82 16.82 -19.73
N GLN A 449 6.49 16.42 -18.51
CA GLN A 449 6.76 17.19 -17.31
C GLN A 449 7.31 16.32 -16.19
N VAL A 450 8.29 16.83 -15.46
CA VAL A 450 8.79 16.18 -14.25
C VAL A 450 7.94 16.62 -13.06
N ARG A 451 7.24 15.68 -12.41
CA ARG A 451 6.45 15.94 -11.21
C ARG A 451 6.83 14.92 -10.12
N ALA A 452 7.17 15.42 -8.93
CA ALA A 452 7.62 14.60 -7.81
C ALA A 452 8.80 13.64 -8.16
N GLY A 453 9.70 14.07 -9.04
CA GLY A 453 10.86 13.26 -9.47
C GLY A 453 10.59 12.32 -10.66
N TYR A 454 9.35 12.22 -11.14
CA TYR A 454 8.96 11.32 -12.22
C TYR A 454 8.59 12.08 -13.50
N ALA A 455 9.02 11.57 -14.65
CA ALA A 455 8.60 12.08 -15.95
C ALA A 455 7.17 11.62 -16.26
N VAL A 456 6.25 12.57 -16.43
CA VAL A 456 4.85 12.33 -16.76
C VAL A 456 4.59 12.82 -18.18
N THR A 457 4.14 11.92 -19.05
CA THR A 457 3.75 12.24 -20.42
C THR A 457 2.25 12.50 -20.48
N ALA A 458 1.88 13.68 -20.97
CA ALA A 458 0.51 14.16 -21.12
C ALA A 458 0.16 14.33 -22.61
N TYR A 459 -1.06 13.97 -23.00
CA TYR A 459 -1.51 13.95 -24.40
C TYR A 459 -2.64 14.96 -24.62
N PRO A 460 -2.35 16.21 -25.01
CA PRO A 460 -3.37 17.24 -25.21
C PRO A 460 -4.14 17.03 -26.52
N ALA A 461 -5.45 17.29 -26.51
CA ALA A 461 -6.31 17.15 -27.67
C ALA A 461 -7.46 18.15 -27.66
N LEU A 462 -7.97 18.47 -28.86
CA LEU A 462 -9.26 19.13 -29.03
C LEU A 462 -10.38 18.24 -28.50
N VAL A 463 -11.41 18.84 -27.88
CA VAL A 463 -12.56 18.11 -27.32
C VAL A 463 -13.85 18.80 -27.76
N ASP A 464 -14.83 18.00 -28.18
CA ASP A 464 -16.18 18.48 -28.49
C ASP A 464 -16.94 18.84 -27.19
N GLU A 465 -17.29 20.11 -27.01
CA GLU A 465 -18.10 20.62 -25.88
C GLU A 465 -19.58 20.76 -26.25
N GLY A 466 -20.01 20.16 -27.36
CA GLY A 466 -21.37 20.13 -27.86
C GLY A 466 -21.78 21.40 -28.62
N THR A 467 -21.48 22.58 -28.07
CA THR A 467 -21.72 23.87 -28.76
C THR A 467 -20.43 24.57 -29.21
N THR A 468 -19.32 24.25 -28.57
CA THR A 468 -17.98 24.83 -28.77
C THR A 468 -16.93 23.71 -28.72
N VAL A 469 -15.65 24.07 -28.82
CA VAL A 469 -14.52 23.15 -28.72
C VAL A 469 -13.61 23.58 -27.58
N GLY A 470 -13.09 22.62 -26.82
CA GLY A 470 -12.08 22.85 -25.80
C GLY A 470 -10.76 22.18 -26.14
N VAL A 471 -9.75 22.39 -25.30
CA VAL A 471 -8.50 21.65 -25.27
C VAL A 471 -8.36 21.02 -23.89
N LYS A 472 -8.17 19.70 -23.84
CA LYS A 472 -7.97 18.93 -22.60
C LYS A 472 -6.77 18.01 -22.76
N VAL A 473 -6.22 17.59 -21.63
CA VAL A 473 -5.09 16.67 -21.56
C VAL A 473 -5.58 15.28 -21.18
N PHE A 474 -5.06 14.28 -21.86
CA PHE A 474 -5.36 12.87 -21.67
C PHE A 474 -4.10 12.12 -21.21
N ASP A 475 -4.31 10.94 -20.63
CA ASP A 475 -3.28 10.05 -20.10
C ASP A 475 -2.72 9.08 -21.14
N THR A 476 -3.45 8.87 -22.24
CA THR A 476 -3.09 7.93 -23.30
C THR A 476 -3.25 8.55 -24.69
N GLU A 477 -2.39 8.14 -25.62
CA GLU A 477 -2.46 8.54 -27.02
C GLU A 477 -3.79 8.12 -27.68
N ALA A 478 -4.36 6.99 -27.27
CA ALA A 478 -5.65 6.51 -27.78
C ALA A 478 -6.82 7.42 -27.36
N GLU A 479 -6.86 7.88 -26.09
CA GLU A 479 -7.85 8.86 -25.64
C GLU A 479 -7.68 10.19 -26.39
N GLN A 480 -6.43 10.64 -26.57
CA GLN A 480 -6.10 11.84 -27.33
C GLN A 480 -6.58 11.76 -28.78
N ALA A 481 -6.25 10.70 -29.52
CA ALA A 481 -6.60 10.57 -30.93
C ALA A 481 -8.12 10.60 -31.14
N ALA A 482 -8.88 9.87 -30.31
CA ALA A 482 -10.34 9.84 -30.38
C ALA A 482 -10.97 11.20 -30.05
N ALA A 483 -10.51 11.85 -28.98
CA ALA A 483 -10.99 13.16 -28.58
C ALA A 483 -10.67 14.21 -29.65
N HIS A 484 -9.41 14.26 -30.10
CA HIS A 484 -8.92 15.24 -31.07
C HIS A 484 -9.67 15.16 -32.40
N TRP A 485 -10.01 13.95 -32.84
CA TRP A 485 -10.82 13.74 -34.03
C TRP A 485 -12.23 14.34 -33.86
N ALA A 486 -12.91 14.03 -32.76
CA ALA A 486 -14.25 14.56 -32.48
C ALA A 486 -14.25 16.09 -32.33
N GLY A 487 -13.25 16.64 -31.62
CA GLY A 487 -13.06 18.08 -31.46
C GLY A 487 -12.79 18.79 -32.79
N THR A 488 -11.99 18.18 -33.67
CA THR A 488 -11.72 18.72 -35.02
C THR A 488 -12.97 18.73 -35.88
N ARG A 489 -13.75 17.64 -35.89
CA ARG A 489 -15.07 17.59 -36.56
C ARG A 489 -15.98 18.70 -36.05
N ARG A 490 -16.04 18.93 -34.73
CA ARG A 490 -16.85 19.99 -34.13
C ARG A 490 -16.39 21.39 -34.59
N LEU A 491 -15.08 21.64 -34.60
CA LEU A 491 -14.53 22.94 -35.02
C LEU A 491 -14.80 23.21 -36.51
N LEU A 492 -14.71 22.18 -37.36
CA LEU A 492 -15.08 22.29 -38.77
C LEU A 492 -16.58 22.58 -38.96
N ARG A 493 -17.47 21.96 -38.18
CA ARG A 493 -18.91 22.27 -38.21
C ARG A 493 -19.24 23.70 -37.78
N LEU A 494 -18.41 24.30 -36.93
CA LEU A 494 -18.56 25.69 -36.49
C LEU A 494 -18.03 26.71 -37.52
N THR A 495 -17.04 26.32 -38.32
CA THR A 495 -16.32 27.22 -39.23
C THR A 495 -16.73 27.06 -40.69
N VAL A 496 -17.32 25.92 -41.08
CA VAL A 496 -17.82 25.65 -42.44
C VAL A 496 -19.35 25.78 -42.46
N PRO A 497 -19.94 26.52 -43.42
CA PRO A 497 -21.39 26.63 -43.54
C PRO A 497 -22.06 25.26 -43.71
N SER A 498 -23.11 25.01 -42.93
CA SER A 498 -23.86 23.74 -43.02
C SER A 498 -24.54 23.60 -44.40
N PRO A 499 -24.40 22.43 -45.05
CA PRO A 499 -25.09 22.14 -46.31
C PRO A 499 -26.58 21.82 -46.11
N ALA A 500 -27.06 21.66 -44.86
CA ALA A 500 -28.38 21.11 -44.57
C ALA A 500 -29.54 21.89 -45.18
N LYS A 501 -29.58 23.22 -44.99
CA LYS A 501 -30.63 24.07 -45.56
C LYS A 501 -30.64 24.04 -47.09
N PHE A 502 -29.45 24.10 -47.70
CA PHE A 502 -29.28 24.08 -49.14
C PHE A 502 -29.73 22.75 -49.75
N LEU A 503 -29.29 21.62 -49.19
CA LEU A 503 -29.65 20.29 -49.67
C LEU A 503 -31.13 19.98 -49.42
N GLN A 504 -31.69 20.35 -48.27
CA GLN A 504 -33.11 20.14 -47.96
C GLN A 504 -34.03 20.86 -48.96
N GLY A 505 -33.63 22.04 -49.44
CA GLY A 505 -34.35 22.78 -50.49
C GLY A 505 -34.34 22.09 -51.86
N ARG A 506 -33.35 21.24 -52.14
CA ARG A 506 -33.18 20.53 -53.43
C ARG A 506 -33.79 19.14 -53.46
N LEU A 507 -34.25 18.60 -52.32
CA LEU A 507 -34.89 17.29 -52.28
C LEU A 507 -36.26 17.32 -52.98
N SER A 508 -36.49 16.34 -53.86
CA SER A 508 -37.82 16.10 -54.46
C SER A 508 -38.85 15.71 -53.38
N ASN A 509 -40.14 15.86 -53.67
CA ASN A 509 -41.20 15.44 -52.74
C ASN A 509 -41.15 13.94 -52.46
N GLU A 510 -40.77 13.14 -53.46
CA GLU A 510 -40.56 11.70 -53.30
C GLU A 510 -39.39 11.40 -52.36
N ALA A 511 -38.26 12.10 -52.50
CA ALA A 511 -37.11 11.96 -51.61
C ALA A 511 -37.45 12.40 -50.17
N LYS A 512 -38.20 13.50 -50.01
CA LYS A 512 -38.69 13.94 -48.69
C LYS A 512 -39.60 12.91 -48.04
N LEU A 513 -40.48 12.28 -48.81
CA LEU A 513 -41.36 11.22 -48.31
C LEU A 513 -40.57 9.98 -47.92
N ALA A 514 -39.59 9.56 -48.74
CA ALA A 514 -38.71 8.42 -48.44
C ALA A 514 -37.89 8.64 -47.15
N LEU A 515 -37.50 9.88 -46.87
CA LEU A 515 -36.75 10.25 -45.66
C LEU A 515 -37.64 10.64 -44.48
N SER A 516 -38.96 10.69 -44.63
CA SER A 516 -39.89 11.13 -43.57
C SER A 516 -39.89 10.23 -42.33
N ARG A 517 -39.49 8.95 -42.49
CA ARG A 517 -39.41 7.96 -41.41
C ARG A 517 -38.01 7.82 -40.78
N ASN A 518 -37.17 8.84 -40.93
CA ASN A 518 -35.83 8.83 -40.33
C ASN A 518 -35.89 8.86 -38.78
N PRO A 519 -34.89 8.28 -38.08
CA PRO A 519 -34.86 8.23 -36.63
C PRO A 519 -34.46 9.56 -35.96
N HIS A 520 -34.01 10.56 -36.73
CA HIS A 520 -33.56 11.87 -36.22
C HIS A 520 -34.70 12.86 -36.00
N GLY A 521 -35.93 12.51 -36.41
CA GLY A 521 -37.13 13.36 -36.22
C GLY A 521 -37.27 14.48 -37.24
N SER A 522 -36.21 14.89 -37.93
CA SER A 522 -36.29 15.82 -39.06
C SER A 522 -35.23 15.51 -40.13
N VAL A 523 -35.56 15.84 -41.39
CA VAL A 523 -34.62 15.70 -42.52
C VAL A 523 -33.38 16.59 -42.32
N GLN A 524 -33.54 17.74 -41.65
CA GLN A 524 -32.42 18.62 -41.34
C GLN A 524 -31.43 17.95 -40.38
N GLU A 525 -31.89 17.34 -39.28
CA GLU A 525 -31.02 16.62 -38.35
C GLU A 525 -30.36 15.39 -38.99
N LEU A 526 -31.05 14.71 -39.91
CA LEU A 526 -30.47 13.62 -40.70
C LEU A 526 -29.32 14.11 -41.58
N ILE A 527 -29.49 15.25 -42.27
CA ILE A 527 -28.42 15.83 -43.11
C ILE A 527 -27.25 16.32 -42.24
N GLU A 528 -27.51 16.82 -41.04
CA GLU A 528 -26.45 17.22 -40.09
C GLU A 528 -25.61 16.02 -39.61
N ASP A 529 -26.22 14.87 -39.38
CA ASP A 529 -25.50 13.63 -39.08
C ASP A 529 -24.73 13.11 -40.31
N ALA A 530 -25.33 13.19 -41.50
CA ALA A 530 -24.63 12.89 -42.75
C ALA A 530 -23.41 13.82 -42.98
N ALA A 531 -23.53 15.09 -42.62
CA ALA A 531 -22.42 16.05 -42.64
C ALA A 531 -21.32 15.67 -41.66
N GLY A 532 -21.65 15.13 -40.48
CA GLY A 532 -20.66 14.58 -39.54
C GLY A 532 -19.81 13.48 -40.16
N ALA A 533 -20.45 12.47 -40.76
CA ALA A 533 -19.77 11.37 -41.45
C ALA A 533 -18.95 11.84 -42.67
N ALA A 534 -19.47 12.82 -43.43
CA ALA A 534 -18.76 13.42 -44.55
C ALA A 534 -17.51 14.18 -44.11
N ILE A 535 -17.59 14.95 -43.02
CA ILE A 535 -16.44 15.65 -42.43
C ILE A 535 -15.40 14.63 -41.97
N ASP A 536 -15.78 13.56 -41.27
CA ASP A 536 -14.82 12.53 -40.84
C ASP A 536 -14.09 11.88 -42.03
N LYS A 537 -14.80 11.60 -43.11
CA LYS A 537 -14.18 11.11 -44.36
C LYS A 537 -13.15 12.10 -44.89
N LEU A 538 -13.51 13.38 -44.98
CA LEU A 538 -12.65 14.42 -45.53
C LEU A 538 -11.42 14.72 -44.64
N ILE A 539 -11.57 14.60 -43.31
CA ILE A 539 -10.44 14.61 -42.37
C ILE A 539 -9.49 13.44 -42.68
N GLY A 540 -10.03 12.23 -42.84
CA GLY A 540 -9.24 11.04 -43.22
C GLY A 540 -8.51 11.21 -44.54
N ASP A 541 -9.20 11.69 -45.58
CA ASP A 541 -8.63 11.96 -46.91
C ASP A 541 -7.59 13.09 -46.91
N ALA A 542 -7.54 13.90 -45.87
CA ALA A 542 -6.54 14.96 -45.67
C ALA A 542 -5.33 14.50 -44.85
N GLY A 543 -5.31 13.24 -44.37
CA GLY A 543 -4.22 12.70 -43.55
C GLY A 543 -4.46 12.80 -42.04
N GLY A 544 -5.65 13.23 -41.61
CA GLY A 544 -6.05 13.26 -40.20
C GLY A 544 -6.32 14.67 -39.63
N PRO A 545 -6.56 14.77 -38.31
CA PRO A 545 -6.79 16.03 -37.62
C PRO A 545 -5.62 17.02 -37.71
N ALA A 546 -5.94 18.32 -37.68
CA ALA A 546 -4.95 19.39 -37.70
C ALA A 546 -4.39 19.68 -36.30
N TRP A 547 -3.10 20.00 -36.23
CA TRP A 547 -2.36 20.29 -35.00
C TRP A 547 -1.94 21.75 -34.85
N ASP A 548 -2.15 22.57 -35.88
CA ASP A 548 -1.83 24.00 -35.88
C ASP A 548 -2.83 24.80 -36.75
N ALA A 549 -2.68 26.13 -36.74
CA ALA A 549 -3.58 27.03 -37.43
C ALA A 549 -3.56 26.86 -38.96
N ASP A 550 -2.37 26.63 -39.54
CA ASP A 550 -2.19 26.49 -40.99
C ASP A 550 -2.77 25.16 -41.49
N GLY A 551 -2.49 24.07 -40.79
CA GLY A 551 -3.08 22.77 -41.04
C GLY A 551 -4.60 22.79 -40.91
N PHE A 552 -5.13 23.50 -39.91
CA PHE A 552 -6.58 23.65 -39.76
C PHE A 552 -7.19 24.49 -40.88
N ALA A 553 -6.53 25.57 -41.30
CA ALA A 553 -6.99 26.39 -42.43
C ALA A 553 -7.05 25.58 -43.73
N ALA A 554 -6.00 24.81 -44.02
CA ALA A 554 -5.95 23.92 -45.19
C ALA A 554 -7.05 22.84 -45.13
N LEU A 555 -7.23 22.21 -43.97
CA LEU A 555 -8.28 21.22 -43.75
C LEU A 555 -9.68 21.83 -43.91
N ARG A 556 -9.91 23.02 -43.35
CA ARG A 556 -11.18 23.75 -43.48
C ARG A 556 -11.50 24.07 -44.93
N ASP A 557 -10.51 24.51 -45.71
CA ASP A 557 -10.72 24.90 -47.10
C ASP A 557 -11.02 23.68 -47.97
N LYS A 558 -10.34 22.54 -47.74
CA LYS A 558 -10.67 21.25 -48.35
C LYS A 558 -12.09 20.79 -48.01
N VAL A 559 -12.43 20.80 -46.72
CA VAL A 559 -13.78 20.42 -46.26
C VAL A 559 -14.82 21.33 -46.90
N ARG A 560 -14.60 22.65 -46.93
CA ARG A 560 -15.53 23.60 -47.54
C ARG A 560 -15.77 23.33 -49.03
N ALA A 561 -14.74 22.92 -49.77
CA ALA A 561 -14.85 22.59 -51.19
C ALA A 561 -15.68 21.31 -51.44
N ASP A 562 -15.41 20.25 -50.67
CA ASP A 562 -15.91 18.91 -50.99
C ASP A 562 -17.13 18.46 -50.15
N LEU A 563 -17.52 19.23 -49.12
CA LEU A 563 -18.55 18.82 -48.15
C LEU A 563 -19.90 18.57 -48.81
N VAL A 564 -20.36 19.45 -49.70
CA VAL A 564 -21.69 19.34 -50.31
C VAL A 564 -21.80 18.03 -51.11
N ASP A 565 -20.83 17.77 -51.99
CA ASP A 565 -20.83 16.57 -52.85
C ASP A 565 -20.68 15.29 -52.02
N THR A 566 -19.83 15.32 -50.98
CA THR A 566 -19.66 14.19 -50.07
C THR A 566 -20.95 13.90 -49.29
N VAL A 567 -21.65 14.93 -48.82
CA VAL A 567 -22.95 14.75 -48.13
C VAL A 567 -24.00 14.20 -49.09
N VAL A 568 -24.02 14.61 -50.37
CA VAL A 568 -24.93 14.03 -51.36
C VAL A 568 -24.69 12.53 -51.54
N ASP A 569 -23.43 12.09 -51.64
CA ASP A 569 -23.09 10.66 -51.72
C ASP A 569 -23.48 9.90 -50.44
N VAL A 570 -23.20 10.47 -49.25
CA VAL A 570 -23.64 9.90 -47.97
C VAL A 570 -25.17 9.75 -47.95
N MET A 571 -25.90 10.77 -48.37
CA MET A 571 -27.37 10.77 -48.37
C MET A 571 -27.95 9.72 -49.31
N GLU A 572 -27.35 9.48 -50.48
CA GLU A 572 -27.80 8.40 -51.38
C GLU A 572 -27.59 7.01 -50.75
N ARG A 573 -26.49 6.80 -50.03
CA ARG A 573 -26.26 5.55 -49.27
C ARG A 573 -27.27 5.41 -48.13
N VAL A 574 -27.47 6.47 -47.36
CA VAL A 574 -28.42 6.52 -46.23
C VAL A 574 -29.85 6.27 -46.70
N ARG A 575 -30.26 6.80 -47.86
CA ARG A 575 -31.58 6.55 -48.44
C ARG A 575 -31.81 5.04 -48.67
N ARG A 576 -30.81 4.32 -49.16
CA ARG A 576 -30.89 2.86 -49.37
C ARG A 576 -30.95 2.11 -48.04
N VAL A 577 -30.15 2.53 -47.05
CA VAL A 577 -30.19 1.99 -45.69
C VAL A 577 -31.58 2.16 -45.07
N LEU A 578 -32.16 3.36 -45.11
CA LEU A 578 -33.49 3.62 -44.54
C LEU A 578 -34.59 2.84 -45.28
N ALA A 579 -34.48 2.67 -46.60
CA ALA A 579 -35.41 1.85 -47.36
C ALA A 579 -35.36 0.37 -46.93
N ALA A 580 -34.17 -0.20 -46.74
CA ALA A 580 -34.01 -1.57 -46.24
C ALA A 580 -34.49 -1.72 -44.79
N ALA A 581 -34.20 -0.75 -43.92
CA ALA A 581 -34.69 -0.73 -42.55
C ALA A 581 -36.23 -0.74 -42.50
N TYR A 582 -36.86 0.10 -43.33
CA TYR A 582 -38.32 0.15 -43.45
C TYR A 582 -38.91 -1.17 -43.99
N ALA A 583 -38.27 -1.78 -44.97
CA ALA A 583 -38.69 -3.06 -45.51
C ALA A 583 -38.56 -4.21 -44.49
N ALA A 584 -37.54 -4.17 -43.63
CA ALA A 584 -37.40 -5.09 -42.50
C ALA A 584 -38.49 -4.87 -41.43
N GLU A 585 -38.77 -3.61 -41.05
CA GLU A 585 -39.84 -3.27 -40.10
C GLU A 585 -41.22 -3.74 -40.57
N GLN A 586 -41.54 -3.58 -41.86
CA GLN A 586 -42.81 -4.03 -42.43
C GLN A 586 -42.96 -5.56 -42.34
N ARG A 587 -41.92 -6.33 -42.69
CA ARG A 587 -41.90 -7.80 -42.55
C ARG A 587 -42.03 -8.23 -41.09
N LEU A 588 -41.37 -7.49 -40.20
CA LEU A 588 -41.41 -7.74 -38.77
C LEU A 588 -42.83 -7.56 -38.21
N GLY A 589 -43.54 -6.49 -38.63
CA GLY A 589 -44.93 -6.24 -38.24
C GLY A 589 -45.95 -7.21 -38.84
N ALA A 590 -45.65 -7.76 -40.02
CA ALA A 590 -46.51 -8.76 -40.68
C ALA A 590 -46.41 -10.16 -40.05
N THR A 591 -45.30 -10.47 -39.38
CA THR A 591 -45.07 -11.80 -38.79
C THR A 591 -45.76 -11.95 -37.44
N ARG A 592 -46.82 -12.77 -37.35
CA ARG A 592 -47.66 -12.94 -36.15
C ARG A 592 -47.59 -14.31 -35.46
N ASN A 593 -46.50 -15.05 -35.66
CA ASN A 593 -46.34 -16.41 -35.12
C ASN A 593 -45.73 -16.39 -33.69
N LEU A 594 -46.41 -17.05 -32.74
CA LEU A 594 -45.96 -17.16 -31.33
C LEU A 594 -44.66 -17.95 -31.17
N ALA A 595 -44.38 -18.91 -32.05
CA ALA A 595 -43.18 -19.75 -31.99
C ALA A 595 -41.88 -18.98 -32.29
N VAL A 596 -41.98 -17.78 -32.87
CA VAL A 596 -40.82 -16.97 -33.31
C VAL A 596 -40.69 -15.66 -32.54
N VAL A 597 -41.43 -15.49 -31.44
CA VAL A 597 -41.44 -14.24 -30.65
C VAL A 597 -40.04 -13.83 -30.18
N ALA A 598 -39.22 -14.79 -29.74
CA ALA A 598 -37.85 -14.53 -29.31
C ALA A 598 -36.94 -14.03 -30.46
N ALA A 599 -37.14 -14.55 -31.68
CA ALA A 599 -36.42 -14.11 -32.86
C ALA A 599 -36.87 -12.70 -33.29
N LEU A 600 -38.18 -12.42 -33.24
CA LEU A 600 -38.70 -11.07 -33.52
C LEU A 600 -38.19 -10.04 -32.52
N ALA A 601 -38.04 -10.39 -31.24
CA ALA A 601 -37.46 -9.50 -30.23
C ALA A 601 -35.98 -9.20 -30.50
N ASP A 602 -35.18 -10.24 -30.81
CA ASP A 602 -33.77 -10.07 -31.19
C ASP A 602 -33.61 -9.20 -32.45
N ILE A 603 -34.43 -9.41 -33.47
CA ILE A 603 -34.39 -8.60 -34.70
C ILE A 603 -34.77 -7.14 -34.41
N ARG A 604 -35.76 -6.87 -33.55
CA ARG A 604 -36.08 -5.49 -33.12
C ARG A 604 -34.88 -4.82 -32.44
N ASN A 605 -34.20 -5.55 -31.55
CA ASN A 605 -33.02 -5.05 -30.84
C ASN A 605 -31.84 -4.80 -31.81
N GLN A 606 -31.65 -5.67 -32.80
CA GLN A 606 -30.64 -5.48 -33.83
C GLN A 606 -30.96 -4.25 -34.69
N LEU A 607 -32.22 -4.10 -35.14
CA LEU A 607 -32.65 -2.94 -35.94
C LEU A 607 -32.44 -1.62 -35.19
N SER A 608 -32.82 -1.54 -33.91
CA SER A 608 -32.64 -0.32 -33.12
C SER A 608 -31.16 -0.02 -32.83
N GLY A 609 -30.30 -1.03 -32.80
CA GLY A 609 -28.84 -0.86 -32.71
C GLY A 609 -28.17 -0.44 -34.02
N LEU A 610 -28.77 -0.74 -35.17
CA LEU A 610 -28.26 -0.40 -36.51
C LEU A 610 -28.76 0.98 -37.01
N VAL A 611 -30.01 1.33 -36.70
CA VAL A 611 -30.65 2.56 -37.16
C VAL A 611 -31.25 3.29 -35.96
N HIS A 612 -30.56 4.31 -35.49
CA HIS A 612 -30.94 5.19 -34.37
C HIS A 612 -30.49 6.63 -34.64
N LYS A 613 -30.89 7.59 -33.81
CA LYS A 613 -30.39 8.97 -33.94
C LYS A 613 -28.86 8.98 -33.83
N GLY A 614 -28.17 9.55 -34.82
CA GLY A 614 -26.69 9.64 -34.87
C GLY A 614 -25.97 8.47 -35.57
N PHE A 615 -26.70 7.48 -36.10
CA PHE A 615 -26.08 6.26 -36.65
C PHE A 615 -25.13 6.52 -37.84
N ILE A 616 -25.29 7.63 -38.57
CA ILE A 616 -24.53 7.87 -39.81
C ILE A 616 -23.08 8.20 -39.48
N THR A 617 -22.86 9.17 -38.59
CA THR A 617 -21.52 9.53 -38.10
C THR A 617 -20.90 8.37 -37.33
N GLU A 618 -21.67 7.68 -36.49
CA GLU A 618 -21.15 6.56 -35.68
C GLU A 618 -20.69 5.37 -36.54
N THR A 619 -21.45 5.03 -37.59
CA THR A 619 -21.08 3.97 -38.55
C THR A 619 -19.87 4.39 -39.38
N GLY A 620 -19.79 5.67 -39.74
CA GLY A 620 -18.75 6.23 -40.59
C GLY A 620 -18.95 5.93 -42.07
N TYR A 621 -18.41 6.81 -42.92
CA TYR A 621 -18.62 6.78 -44.38
C TYR A 621 -18.33 5.42 -45.02
N ALA A 622 -17.20 4.79 -44.67
CA ALA A 622 -16.73 3.56 -45.30
C ALA A 622 -17.66 2.34 -45.04
N ARG A 623 -18.38 2.32 -43.92
CA ARG A 623 -19.23 1.19 -43.49
C ARG A 623 -20.71 1.35 -43.82
N LEU A 624 -21.15 2.47 -44.38
CA LEU A 624 -22.54 2.63 -44.82
C LEU A 624 -23.03 1.51 -45.78
N PRO A 625 -22.19 0.98 -46.71
CA PRO A 625 -22.57 -0.19 -47.50
C PRO A 625 -22.78 -1.47 -46.68
N ASP A 626 -22.00 -1.65 -45.61
CA ASP A 626 -22.16 -2.80 -44.70
C ASP A 626 -23.49 -2.72 -43.94
N LEU A 627 -23.91 -1.52 -43.54
CA LEU A 627 -25.19 -1.31 -42.89
C LEU A 627 -26.36 -1.76 -43.77
N LEU A 628 -26.32 -1.43 -45.07
CA LEU A 628 -27.30 -1.94 -46.04
C LEU A 628 -27.28 -3.47 -46.13
N ARG A 629 -26.09 -4.08 -46.12
CA ARG A 629 -25.92 -5.54 -46.14
C ARG A 629 -26.49 -6.21 -44.88
N TYR A 630 -26.26 -5.64 -43.70
CA TYR A 630 -26.82 -6.14 -42.43
C TYR A 630 -28.35 -6.08 -42.42
N LEU A 631 -28.93 -4.97 -42.88
CA LEU A 631 -30.39 -4.84 -42.99
C LEU A 631 -30.98 -5.82 -44.01
N THR A 632 -30.30 -6.03 -45.14
CA THR A 632 -30.69 -7.05 -46.13
C THR A 632 -30.61 -8.47 -45.55
N ALA A 633 -29.65 -8.74 -44.66
CA ALA A 633 -29.56 -10.01 -43.95
C ALA A 633 -30.74 -10.22 -42.99
N ILE A 634 -31.19 -9.15 -42.32
CA ILE A 634 -32.40 -9.17 -41.48
C ILE A 634 -33.63 -9.49 -42.32
N GLU A 635 -33.81 -8.86 -43.48
CA GLU A 635 -34.92 -9.18 -44.39
C GLU A 635 -34.92 -10.67 -44.78
N ARG A 636 -33.76 -11.21 -45.18
CA ARG A 636 -33.61 -12.63 -45.54
C ARG A 636 -33.89 -13.57 -44.36
N ARG A 637 -33.51 -13.18 -43.14
CA ARG A 637 -33.83 -13.93 -41.92
C ARG A 637 -35.35 -13.96 -41.70
N LEU A 638 -36.02 -12.80 -41.77
CA LEU A 638 -37.46 -12.69 -41.61
C LEU A 638 -38.23 -13.51 -42.65
N ASP A 639 -37.79 -13.53 -43.91
CA ASP A 639 -38.44 -14.31 -44.97
C ASP A 639 -38.34 -15.83 -44.74
N ARG A 640 -37.24 -16.31 -44.13
CA ARG A 640 -36.99 -17.75 -43.87
C ARG A 640 -37.52 -18.22 -42.51
N LEU A 641 -37.68 -17.30 -41.56
CA LEU A 641 -38.01 -17.58 -40.17
C LEU A 641 -39.28 -18.45 -39.99
N PRO A 642 -40.40 -18.23 -40.71
CA PRO A 642 -41.59 -19.07 -40.58
C PRO A 642 -41.38 -20.53 -41.03
N GLY A 643 -40.46 -20.78 -41.96
CA GLY A 643 -40.23 -22.10 -42.54
C GLY A 643 -39.37 -23.02 -41.68
N ASN A 644 -38.50 -22.48 -40.81
CA ASN A 644 -37.69 -23.30 -39.90
C ASN A 644 -37.34 -22.56 -38.58
N PRO A 645 -38.30 -22.40 -37.65
CA PRO A 645 -38.09 -21.71 -36.38
C PRO A 645 -37.01 -22.33 -35.49
N GLN A 646 -36.93 -23.67 -35.44
CA GLN A 646 -35.92 -24.37 -34.62
C GLN A 646 -34.49 -24.09 -35.09
N ARG A 647 -34.25 -24.08 -36.41
CA ARG A 647 -32.93 -23.76 -36.96
C ARG A 647 -32.55 -22.32 -36.68
N ASP A 648 -33.49 -21.38 -36.81
CA ASP A 648 -33.24 -19.97 -36.48
C ASP A 648 -32.86 -19.82 -35.00
N LYS A 649 -33.61 -20.46 -34.10
CA LYS A 649 -33.31 -20.49 -32.66
C LYS A 649 -31.89 -20.98 -32.37
N GLN A 650 -31.47 -22.09 -32.98
CA GLN A 650 -30.11 -22.61 -32.80
C GLN A 650 -29.02 -21.62 -33.25
N GLN A 651 -29.24 -20.90 -34.35
CA GLN A 651 -28.30 -19.87 -34.81
C GLN A 651 -28.34 -18.62 -33.93
N GLN A 652 -29.52 -18.22 -33.46
CA GLN A 652 -29.69 -17.12 -32.52
C GLN A 652 -28.99 -17.38 -31.19
N ASP A 653 -29.08 -18.59 -30.65
CA ASP A 653 -28.44 -18.96 -29.38
C ASP A 653 -26.91 -18.74 -29.46
N ARG A 654 -26.28 -19.11 -30.60
CA ARG A 654 -24.85 -18.87 -30.85
C ARG A 654 -24.49 -17.38 -30.81
N VAL A 655 -25.28 -16.54 -31.48
CA VAL A 655 -25.06 -15.08 -31.49
C VAL A 655 -25.32 -14.47 -30.12
N THR A 656 -26.32 -14.97 -29.40
CA THR A 656 -26.70 -14.47 -28.07
C THR A 656 -25.57 -14.67 -27.06
N VAL A 657 -24.90 -15.82 -27.08
CA VAL A 657 -23.72 -16.07 -26.22
C VAL A 657 -22.62 -15.06 -26.52
N VAL A 658 -22.21 -14.91 -27.79
CA VAL A 658 -21.16 -13.94 -28.18
C VAL A 658 -21.54 -12.51 -27.79
N GLN A 659 -22.80 -12.13 -27.97
CA GLN A 659 -23.26 -10.79 -27.66
C GLN A 659 -23.32 -10.51 -26.15
N LYS A 660 -23.60 -11.54 -25.33
CA LYS A 660 -23.51 -11.44 -23.88
C LYS A 660 -22.07 -11.26 -23.43
N GLU A 661 -21.14 -12.09 -23.91
CA GLU A 661 -19.70 -11.95 -23.60
C GLU A 661 -19.17 -10.56 -24.00
N TYR A 662 -19.59 -10.04 -25.16
CA TYR A 662 -19.27 -8.68 -25.57
C TYR A 662 -19.78 -7.62 -24.58
N GLN A 663 -21.02 -7.76 -24.10
CA GLN A 663 -21.61 -6.81 -23.15
C GLN A 663 -20.89 -6.86 -21.80
N ASP A 664 -20.56 -8.06 -21.33
CA ASP A 664 -19.83 -8.28 -20.08
C ASP A 664 -18.40 -7.71 -20.18
N MET A 665 -17.71 -7.93 -21.31
CA MET A 665 -16.41 -7.32 -21.65
C MET A 665 -16.49 -5.78 -21.63
N VAL A 666 -17.44 -5.18 -22.38
CA VAL A 666 -17.59 -3.71 -22.44
C VAL A 666 -17.92 -3.13 -21.06
N ALA A 667 -18.73 -3.82 -20.26
CA ALA A 667 -19.04 -3.40 -18.89
C ALA A 667 -17.79 -3.39 -17.99
N ALA A 668 -16.93 -4.41 -18.14
CA ALA A 668 -15.66 -4.53 -17.41
C ALA A 668 -14.60 -3.50 -17.86
N LEU A 669 -14.63 -3.08 -19.13
CA LEU A 669 -13.67 -2.11 -19.66
C LEU A 669 -13.85 -0.70 -19.06
N PRO A 670 -12.74 0.04 -18.82
CA PRO A 670 -12.79 1.45 -18.44
C PRO A 670 -13.57 2.29 -19.47
N PRO A 671 -14.39 3.28 -19.07
CA PRO A 671 -15.20 4.07 -20.00
C PRO A 671 -14.48 4.67 -21.22
N ALA A 672 -13.16 4.89 -21.19
CA ALA A 672 -12.43 5.30 -22.40
C ALA A 672 -12.11 4.16 -23.36
N ARG A 673 -11.74 2.98 -22.83
CA ARG A 673 -11.47 1.81 -23.67
C ARG A 673 -12.75 1.24 -24.28
N ARG A 674 -13.92 1.48 -23.67
CA ARG A 674 -15.24 1.10 -24.21
C ARG A 674 -15.49 1.62 -25.63
N GLN A 675 -14.88 2.75 -26.01
CA GLN A 675 -15.02 3.34 -27.35
C GLN A 675 -13.78 3.19 -28.22
N SER A 676 -12.78 2.42 -27.76
CA SER A 676 -11.57 2.13 -28.52
C SER A 676 -11.92 1.53 -29.89
N ALA A 677 -11.03 1.71 -30.86
CA ALA A 677 -11.23 1.18 -32.21
C ALA A 677 -11.41 -0.35 -32.20
N ALA A 678 -10.66 -1.06 -31.36
CA ALA A 678 -10.76 -2.52 -31.19
C ALA A 678 -12.15 -2.94 -30.67
N VAL A 679 -12.65 -2.29 -29.62
CA VAL A 679 -13.97 -2.62 -29.06
C VAL A 679 -15.10 -2.32 -30.05
N ARG A 680 -15.04 -1.16 -30.73
CA ARG A 680 -15.99 -0.83 -31.80
C ARG A 680 -15.94 -1.85 -32.93
N GLN A 681 -14.75 -2.35 -33.28
CA GLN A 681 -14.59 -3.38 -34.31
C GLN A 681 -15.29 -4.69 -33.94
N ILE A 682 -15.24 -5.13 -32.67
CA ILE A 682 -15.92 -6.34 -32.21
C ILE A 682 -17.43 -6.25 -32.41
N ARG A 683 -18.04 -5.10 -32.11
CA ARG A 683 -19.47 -4.86 -32.40
C ARG A 683 -19.81 -5.09 -33.87
N TRP A 684 -18.93 -4.70 -34.80
CA TRP A 684 -19.13 -4.98 -36.23
C TRP A 684 -18.89 -6.45 -36.57
N MET A 685 -17.93 -7.13 -35.94
CA MET A 685 -17.73 -8.57 -36.12
C MET A 685 -18.96 -9.39 -35.70
N ILE A 686 -19.72 -8.94 -34.70
CA ILE A 686 -20.99 -9.58 -34.31
C ILE A 686 -22.04 -9.45 -35.43
N GLU A 687 -22.12 -8.29 -36.10
CA GLU A 687 -22.97 -8.14 -37.29
C GLU A 687 -22.51 -9.03 -38.45
N GLU A 688 -21.19 -9.17 -38.65
CA GLU A 688 -20.66 -10.12 -39.63
C GLU A 688 -21.02 -11.57 -39.29
N LEU A 689 -20.97 -11.96 -38.02
CA LEU A 689 -21.41 -13.27 -37.57
C LEU A 689 -22.91 -13.47 -37.88
N ARG A 690 -23.74 -12.46 -37.65
CA ARG A 690 -25.18 -12.50 -37.98
C ARG A 690 -25.40 -12.72 -39.48
N VAL A 691 -24.66 -12.03 -40.36
CA VAL A 691 -24.71 -12.29 -41.81
C VAL A 691 -24.28 -13.73 -42.11
N ASN A 692 -23.21 -14.21 -41.50
CA ASN A 692 -22.68 -15.56 -41.72
C ASN A 692 -23.62 -16.68 -41.25
N VAL A 693 -24.44 -16.47 -40.22
CA VAL A 693 -25.37 -17.52 -39.73
C VAL A 693 -26.75 -17.44 -40.38
N PHE A 694 -27.26 -16.24 -40.68
CA PHE A 694 -28.62 -16.07 -41.20
C PHE A 694 -28.71 -15.87 -42.72
N ALA A 695 -27.67 -15.31 -43.34
CA ALA A 695 -27.71 -14.87 -44.73
C ALA A 695 -26.40 -15.07 -45.51
N GLN A 696 -25.77 -16.26 -45.39
CA GLN A 696 -24.47 -16.62 -45.99
C GLN A 696 -24.24 -16.16 -47.43
N ALA A 697 -25.28 -16.20 -48.28
CA ALA A 697 -25.21 -15.78 -49.67
C ALA A 697 -24.91 -14.28 -49.88
N LEU A 698 -24.94 -13.45 -48.83
CA LEU A 698 -24.51 -12.04 -48.90
C LEU A 698 -23.00 -11.86 -48.74
N GLY A 699 -22.29 -12.86 -48.22
CA GLY A 699 -20.85 -12.79 -47.95
C GLY A 699 -20.49 -11.89 -46.77
N THR A 700 -19.27 -12.08 -46.27
CA THR A 700 -18.63 -11.26 -45.24
C THR A 700 -17.29 -10.76 -45.80
N PRO A 701 -16.83 -9.55 -45.44
CA PRO A 701 -15.60 -8.96 -45.99
C PRO A 701 -14.33 -9.69 -45.53
N TYR A 702 -14.42 -10.45 -44.45
CA TYR A 702 -13.37 -11.31 -43.92
C TYR A 702 -14.00 -12.54 -43.25
N PRO A 703 -13.28 -13.67 -43.11
CA PRO A 703 -13.84 -14.83 -42.46
C PRO A 703 -14.10 -14.54 -40.97
N VAL A 704 -15.32 -14.85 -40.50
CA VAL A 704 -15.78 -14.58 -39.13
C VAL A 704 -16.35 -15.85 -38.49
N SER A 705 -16.06 -16.04 -37.20
CA SER A 705 -16.60 -17.11 -36.35
C SER A 705 -16.62 -16.65 -34.90
N GLU A 706 -17.33 -17.37 -34.03
CA GLU A 706 -17.36 -17.09 -32.60
C GLU A 706 -15.94 -17.09 -32.00
N GLN A 707 -15.11 -18.08 -32.36
CA GLN A 707 -13.72 -18.16 -31.90
C GLN A 707 -12.86 -16.94 -32.32
N ARG A 708 -13.10 -16.38 -33.51
CA ARG A 708 -12.38 -15.17 -33.95
C ARG A 708 -12.85 -13.93 -33.20
N ILE A 709 -14.13 -13.88 -32.87
CA ILE A 709 -14.69 -12.79 -32.06
C ILE A 709 -14.16 -12.86 -30.63
N TYR A 710 -14.13 -14.05 -30.01
CA TYR A 710 -13.55 -14.23 -28.68
C TYR A 710 -12.07 -13.85 -28.65
N ARG A 711 -11.27 -14.26 -29.63
CA ARG A 711 -9.88 -13.78 -29.73
C ARG A 711 -9.78 -12.26 -29.83
N ALA A 712 -10.63 -11.63 -30.64
CA ALA A 712 -10.64 -10.17 -30.73
C ALA A 712 -11.07 -9.51 -29.40
N MET A 713 -11.93 -10.16 -28.60
CA MET A 713 -12.27 -9.72 -27.25
C MET A 713 -11.08 -9.85 -26.31
N ASP A 714 -10.38 -10.99 -26.32
CA ASP A 714 -9.17 -11.22 -25.52
C ASP A 714 -8.12 -10.14 -25.85
N ASP A 715 -7.83 -9.92 -27.14
CA ASP A 715 -6.92 -8.87 -27.61
C ASP A 715 -7.36 -7.47 -27.13
N ALA A 716 -8.67 -7.19 -27.14
CA ALA A 716 -9.22 -5.89 -26.75
C ALA A 716 -9.27 -5.67 -25.24
N GLU A 717 -9.31 -6.73 -24.43
CA GLU A 717 -9.13 -6.68 -22.98
C GLU A 717 -7.66 -6.50 -22.61
N GLY A 718 -6.74 -6.92 -23.49
CA GLY A 718 -5.32 -7.03 -23.21
C GLY A 718 -5.00 -8.34 -22.48
N ARG A 719 -5.68 -9.43 -22.85
CA ARG A 719 -5.52 -10.77 -22.28
C ARG A 719 -4.64 -11.68 -23.11
#